data_AF-A0A4Q9M488-F1
#
_entry.id   AF-A0A4Q9M488-F1
#
_cell.length_a   1.000
_cell.length_b   1.000
_cell.length_c   1.000
_cell.angle_alpha   90.00
_cell.angle_beta   90.00
_cell.angle_gamma   90.00
#
_symmetry.space_group_name_H-M   'P 1'
#
loop_
_entity.id
_entity.type
_entity.pdbx_description
1 polymer ?
#
loop_
_entity_poly.entity_id
_entity_poly.type
_entity_poly.pdbx_seq_one_letter_code
_entity_poly.pdbx_strand_id
1 'polypeptide(L)'
;MMNHAVHLDIDEFRHAFLPTFSRPTRLRTTEISPLFFQVQSLAGTSHTPGSSISFFQPGSSSSAKNEDGLKAALFRGNYTTRSRRQPWWADQRIPIEFKTPSPGIDPFDATPCYDEYGSTERRRQQIFDDIAETVRLLFAAQHRVFVFTLPIIGRQFRLIRWDRGGVIATPSIDYYQEFGVLCDFLWRLSHLDDVALGFDPSATRILPGKVDHLKMNMYSVPDPGDIDHKGGSLLDFGSGSTPVFEYVRSLFKASLTDDWPRYKLEVPDGKGVRHVLIGKPSFVSQGLFGRGTRGYVALDCTTNRFVWLKDTWRASLLFTDKEGYILHQLNEAGIDNVPTLLCHGDILNQVTTTADWWERQRCRSSSPAVGSSTSSHTSSRGSVSPAPLSNRKRKRAAAHTNGDDETTAAGKRSSTPHAPVHTNCPLQRHMHYRVAFEEVCLPLKKFVNGHQLGSVVLDGIRTHYQVATHPKIGRLHRDISSGNLLILPKIKRGPQGKDRWIAWTGVLSDWEMSKPIEGLHETSKASQASRTGTYQFMSVNLLLRPSQYSSVPEELESFFHVLLYHAVRHLRSSCDDPWSWIDQYFNNYSGPNRMYTCGKKSIAIEVTGELETLHPEMPLLFDSPLDLIFTEMLTRFKARYKVLNYDFSKAVLPPVFPAISEPPESLPSPYPIYMRPPRVLDEEDARIQAEIAAELANWTPPDNTPSAEERRLASELADHVFVLGLFERVLRDADWPEDDRLPSLESPPAAPGANAPALGGDVPCMPPRKRQRTGPPARNATLLTRLHASTRRTRSQARAALPRTRSKS
;
A
#
# COMPACT_ATOMS: atom_id res chain seq x y z
N MET A 1 5.06 3.15 13.31
CA MET A 1 6.49 3.23 12.90
C MET A 1 7.30 2.00 13.34
N MET A 2 7.50 1.75 14.64
CA MET A 2 8.47 0.75 15.18
C MET A 2 8.48 -0.67 14.55
N ASN A 3 7.37 -1.21 14.06
CA ASN A 3 7.29 -2.58 13.52
C ASN A 3 8.31 -2.89 12.39
N HIS A 4 8.73 -1.87 11.62
CA HIS A 4 9.65 -2.01 10.49
C HIS A 4 11.06 -1.45 10.75
N ALA A 5 11.36 -1.04 11.99
CA ALA A 5 12.66 -0.47 12.37
C ALA A 5 13.51 -1.49 13.14
N VAL A 6 14.80 -1.54 12.84
CA VAL A 6 15.80 -2.32 13.57
C VAL A 6 16.88 -1.36 14.08
N HIS A 7 17.14 -1.36 15.39
CA HIS A 7 18.09 -0.45 16.03
C HIS A 7 19.37 -1.21 16.37
N LEU A 8 20.45 -0.96 15.62
CA LEU A 8 21.75 -1.59 15.89
C LEU A 8 22.60 -0.69 16.78
N ASP A 9 23.52 -1.31 17.52
CA ASP A 9 24.67 -0.59 18.08
C ASP A 9 25.53 0.03 16.97
N ILE A 10 26.30 1.05 17.30
CA ILE A 10 27.14 1.79 16.35
C ILE A 10 28.25 0.91 15.71
N ASP A 11 28.90 0.05 16.49
CA ASP A 11 29.96 -0.82 15.98
C ASP A 11 29.39 -2.06 15.29
N GLU A 12 28.23 -2.56 15.74
CA GLU A 12 27.48 -3.57 14.98
C GLU A 12 27.02 -3.02 13.61
N PHE A 13 26.49 -1.80 13.54
CA PHE A 13 26.12 -1.17 12.26
C PHE A 13 27.35 -0.96 11.36
N ARG A 14 28.47 -0.48 11.92
CA ARG A 14 29.74 -0.34 11.19
C ARG A 14 30.16 -1.67 10.59
N HIS A 15 30.33 -2.72 11.39
CA HIS A 15 30.77 -4.03 10.90
C HIS A 15 29.77 -4.70 9.95
N ALA A 16 28.47 -4.42 10.07
CA ALA A 16 27.42 -4.97 9.22
C ALA A 16 27.38 -4.35 7.81
N PHE A 17 27.58 -3.03 7.70
CA PHE A 17 27.25 -2.29 6.47
C PHE A 17 28.38 -1.43 5.90
N LEU A 18 29.49 -1.26 6.62
CA LEU A 18 30.62 -0.44 6.19
C LEU A 18 31.93 -1.26 6.25
N PRO A 19 32.81 -1.16 5.24
CA PRO A 19 34.06 -1.90 5.24
C PRO A 19 34.92 -1.54 6.47
N THR A 20 35.49 -2.59 7.08
CA THR A 20 36.39 -2.45 8.23
C THR A 20 37.79 -2.14 7.72
N PHE A 21 38.07 -0.86 7.45
CA PHE A 21 39.40 -0.40 7.07
C PHE A 21 40.40 -0.62 8.21
N SER A 22 41.58 -1.16 7.87
CA SER A 22 42.68 -1.42 8.80
C SER A 22 43.20 -0.13 9.44
N ARG A 23 42.76 0.14 10.69
CA ARG A 23 43.18 1.24 11.59
C ARG A 23 43.89 2.42 10.89
N PRO A 24 43.17 3.48 10.46
CA PRO A 24 43.76 4.81 10.50
C PRO A 24 44.18 5.09 11.95
N THR A 25 45.48 5.20 12.20
CA THR A 25 46.04 5.45 13.54
C THR A 25 45.57 6.81 14.03
N ARG A 26 44.53 6.84 14.92
CA ARG A 26 43.89 8.04 15.50
C ARG A 26 44.09 9.31 14.67
N LEU A 27 43.15 9.61 13.75
CA LEU A 27 43.10 10.88 13.03
C LEU A 27 43.51 12.02 13.97
N ARG A 28 44.61 12.69 13.65
CA ARG A 28 45.23 13.64 14.58
C ARG A 28 44.32 14.86 14.69
N THR A 29 44.30 15.52 15.84
CA THR A 29 43.49 16.75 16.02
C THR A 29 43.84 17.82 14.97
N THR A 30 45.08 17.82 14.47
CA THR A 30 45.57 18.66 13.37
C THR A 30 45.07 18.27 11.97
N GLU A 31 44.66 17.02 11.76
CA GLU A 31 44.02 16.52 10.53
C GLU A 31 42.50 16.70 10.61
N ILE A 32 41.95 16.66 11.82
CA ILE A 32 40.55 16.91 12.17
C ILE A 32 40.17 18.39 12.02
N SER A 33 41.00 19.35 12.46
CA SER A 33 40.63 20.78 12.36
C SER A 33 40.33 21.24 10.93
N PRO A 34 41.10 20.86 9.89
CA PRO A 34 40.72 21.06 8.49
C PRO A 34 39.36 20.44 8.13
N LEU A 35 39.09 19.20 8.55
CA LEU A 35 37.80 18.53 8.33
C LEU A 35 36.64 19.24 9.06
N PHE A 36 36.87 19.77 10.25
CA PHE A 36 35.84 20.48 11.02
C PHE A 36 35.57 21.87 10.45
N PHE A 37 36.60 22.59 9.99
CA PHE A 37 36.41 23.81 9.19
C PHE A 37 35.82 23.54 7.81
N GLN A 38 35.99 22.34 7.22
CA GLN A 38 35.28 21.90 6.01
C GLN A 38 33.79 21.57 6.26
N VAL A 39 33.45 21.03 7.44
CA VAL A 39 32.04 20.84 7.86
C VAL A 39 31.40 22.17 8.23
N GLN A 40 32.14 23.10 8.85
CA GLN A 40 31.67 24.47 9.05
C GLN A 40 31.61 25.25 7.72
N SER A 41 32.44 24.90 6.73
CA SER A 41 32.31 25.29 5.33
C SER A 41 31.44 24.32 4.51
N LEU A 42 30.34 23.82 5.10
CA LEU A 42 29.19 23.34 4.33
C LEU A 42 28.64 24.41 3.35
N ALA A 43 28.98 25.70 3.56
CA ALA A 43 28.80 26.79 2.59
C ALA A 43 29.91 26.92 1.52
N GLY A 44 30.96 26.09 1.54
CA GLY A 44 32.18 26.27 0.74
C GLY A 44 33.19 25.10 0.73
N THR A 45 32.92 24.11 -0.12
CA THR A 45 33.87 23.28 -0.90
C THR A 45 34.98 22.43 -0.22
N SER A 46 34.95 21.12 -0.54
CA SER A 46 36.06 20.14 -0.63
C SER A 46 36.92 19.89 0.63
N HIS A 47 37.19 18.65 1.06
CA HIS A 47 37.49 17.46 0.24
C HIS A 47 36.99 16.12 0.83
N THR A 48 36.33 15.29 0.02
CA THR A 48 36.33 13.81 0.18
C THR A 48 36.83 13.17 -1.12
N PRO A 49 37.62 12.08 -1.10
CA PRO A 49 38.15 11.48 -2.33
C PRO A 49 37.03 11.08 -3.31
N GLY A 50 37.02 11.67 -4.50
CA GLY A 50 36.08 11.33 -5.57
C GLY A 50 34.59 11.66 -5.30
N SER A 51 34.26 12.37 -4.21
CA SER A 51 32.89 12.74 -3.84
C SER A 51 32.82 14.16 -3.25
N SER A 52 31.66 14.81 -3.31
CA SER A 52 31.42 16.11 -2.65
C SER A 52 30.03 16.17 -2.01
N ILE A 53 29.94 16.74 -0.81
CA ILE A 53 28.66 17.18 -0.25
C ILE A 53 28.25 18.48 -0.94
N SER A 54 26.98 18.62 -1.32
CA SER A 54 26.45 19.82 -1.97
C SER A 54 24.95 19.98 -1.75
N PHE A 55 24.48 21.22 -1.72
CA PHE A 55 23.05 21.53 -1.86
C PHE A 55 22.62 21.40 -3.32
N PHE A 56 21.34 21.07 -3.54
CA PHE A 56 20.74 20.90 -4.87
C PHE A 56 19.29 21.42 -4.88
N GLN A 57 18.79 21.82 -6.05
CA GLN A 57 17.37 22.13 -6.21
C GLN A 57 16.56 20.84 -6.37
N PRO A 58 15.45 20.65 -5.61
CA PRO A 58 14.54 19.53 -5.83
C PRO A 58 13.98 19.50 -7.26
N GLY A 59 13.80 18.31 -7.81
CA GLY A 59 13.16 18.15 -9.12
C GLY A 59 11.68 18.57 -9.11
N SER A 60 11.15 18.92 -10.28
CA SER A 60 9.74 19.30 -10.49
C SER A 60 8.70 18.26 -10.05
N SER A 61 9.13 17.01 -9.89
CA SER A 61 8.33 15.89 -9.39
C SER A 61 8.35 15.72 -7.86
N SER A 62 9.08 16.57 -7.12
CA SER A 62 9.06 16.59 -5.66
C SER A 62 7.91 17.46 -5.15
N SER A 63 7.06 16.88 -4.28
CA SER A 63 5.97 17.58 -3.58
C SER A 63 6.46 18.60 -2.54
N ALA A 64 7.76 18.58 -2.19
CA ALA A 64 8.35 19.35 -1.10
C ALA A 64 8.53 20.85 -1.41
N LYS A 65 7.41 21.57 -1.58
CA LYS A 65 7.34 23.04 -1.47
C LYS A 65 7.17 23.49 0.00
N ASN A 66 8.07 23.04 0.87
CA ASN A 66 8.12 23.45 2.28
C ASN A 66 9.35 24.37 2.49
N GLU A 67 9.15 25.53 3.13
CA GLU A 67 10.08 26.66 3.03
C GLU A 67 11.35 26.56 3.92
N ASP A 68 11.37 25.67 4.91
CA ASP A 68 12.43 25.62 5.94
C ASP A 68 13.58 24.60 5.69
N GLY A 69 13.53 23.80 4.62
CA GLY A 69 14.39 22.63 4.45
C GLY A 69 15.52 22.76 3.42
N LEU A 70 16.75 23.11 3.84
CA LEU A 70 17.93 22.92 2.98
C LEU A 70 18.17 21.41 2.75
N LYS A 71 18.00 20.94 1.50
CA LYS A 71 18.35 19.57 1.11
C LYS A 71 19.77 19.51 0.55
N ALA A 72 20.60 18.64 1.13
CA ALA A 72 21.96 18.36 0.68
C ALA A 72 22.12 16.86 0.38
N ALA A 73 23.18 16.51 -0.33
CA ALA A 73 23.55 15.11 -0.54
C ALA A 73 25.03 14.94 -0.83
N LEU A 74 25.51 13.70 -0.70
CA LEU A 74 26.79 13.27 -1.25
C LEU A 74 26.63 12.95 -2.74
N PHE A 75 27.46 13.57 -3.59
CA PHE A 75 27.51 13.38 -5.03
C PHE A 75 28.88 12.86 -5.48
N ARG A 76 28.97 12.35 -6.72
CA ARG A 76 30.25 11.96 -7.35
C ARG A 76 31.04 13.17 -7.85
N GLY A 77 32.35 13.16 -7.68
CA GLY A 77 33.26 14.19 -8.19
C GLY A 77 33.21 15.50 -7.38
N ASN A 78 33.88 16.54 -7.90
CA ASN A 78 34.04 17.83 -7.23
C ASN A 78 33.00 18.86 -7.72
N TYR A 79 31.76 18.77 -7.24
CA TYR A 79 30.79 19.88 -7.40
C TYR A 79 31.17 21.04 -6.48
N THR A 80 32.10 21.88 -6.95
CA THR A 80 32.48 23.10 -6.22
C THR A 80 31.44 24.20 -6.44
N THR A 81 31.25 25.06 -5.44
CA THR A 81 30.36 26.24 -5.52
C THR A 81 30.78 27.28 -6.57
N ARG A 82 32.01 27.15 -7.10
CA ARG A 82 32.53 27.93 -8.24
C ARG A 82 32.16 27.35 -9.61
N SER A 83 31.67 26.11 -9.68
CA SER A 83 31.20 25.51 -10.93
C SER A 83 29.78 26.00 -11.27
N ARG A 84 29.55 26.43 -12.51
CA ARG A 84 28.23 26.93 -12.98
C ARG A 84 27.15 25.84 -13.15
N ARG A 85 27.43 24.60 -12.71
CA ARG A 85 26.48 23.48 -12.76
C ARG A 85 26.20 22.99 -11.34
N GLN A 86 25.01 23.30 -10.82
CA GLN A 86 24.53 22.62 -9.62
C GLN A 86 24.41 21.11 -9.88
N PRO A 87 24.65 20.24 -8.87
CA PRO A 87 24.41 18.82 -9.00
C PRO A 87 22.90 18.55 -9.14
N TRP A 88 22.56 17.51 -9.91
CA TRP A 88 21.18 17.19 -10.25
C TRP A 88 20.56 16.22 -9.25
N TRP A 89 19.29 16.44 -8.89
CA TRP A 89 18.62 15.74 -7.79
C TRP A 89 18.60 14.21 -7.94
N ALA A 90 18.54 13.67 -9.15
CA ALA A 90 18.51 12.22 -9.40
C ALA A 90 19.91 11.57 -9.48
N ASP A 91 20.99 12.33 -9.24
CA ASP A 91 22.37 11.84 -9.13
C ASP A 91 22.89 11.78 -7.67
N GLN A 92 22.01 12.01 -6.68
CA GLN A 92 22.32 11.85 -5.25
C GLN A 92 22.80 10.41 -4.95
N ARG A 93 23.96 10.27 -4.29
CA ARG A 93 24.41 8.97 -3.75
C ARG A 93 23.77 8.71 -2.38
N ILE A 94 23.79 9.71 -1.49
CA ILE A 94 23.30 9.67 -0.10
C ILE A 94 22.65 11.02 0.26
N PRO A 95 21.34 11.10 0.51
CA PRO A 95 20.68 12.31 1.01
C PRO A 95 21.10 12.68 2.45
N ILE A 96 21.19 13.99 2.69
CA ILE A 96 21.45 14.61 3.99
C ILE A 96 20.31 15.59 4.27
N GLU A 97 19.56 15.38 5.35
CA GLU A 97 18.40 16.21 5.69
C GLU A 97 18.59 16.93 7.02
N PHE A 98 18.57 18.25 6.98
CA PHE A 98 18.61 19.09 8.19
C PHE A 98 17.19 19.33 8.71
N LYS A 99 16.97 19.15 10.01
CA LYS A 99 15.70 19.41 10.71
C LYS A 99 15.94 20.30 11.93
N THR A 100 15.06 21.29 12.11
CA THR A 100 15.06 22.16 13.30
C THR A 100 14.80 21.33 14.56
N PRO A 101 15.64 21.45 15.62
CA PRO A 101 15.49 20.64 16.82
C PRO A 101 14.37 21.13 17.74
N SER A 102 13.66 20.18 18.34
CA SER A 102 12.87 20.34 19.57
C SER A 102 12.85 19.00 20.33
N PRO A 103 12.44 18.96 21.62
CA PRO A 103 12.55 17.76 22.43
C PRO A 103 11.76 16.56 21.87
N GLY A 104 12.36 15.36 21.88
CA GLY A 104 11.69 14.09 21.58
C GLY A 104 11.29 13.83 20.11
N ILE A 105 11.46 14.77 19.18
CA ILE A 105 10.93 14.67 17.80
C ILE A 105 11.64 13.66 16.88
N ASP A 106 12.70 13.01 17.35
CA ASP A 106 13.43 11.99 16.60
C ASP A 106 12.54 10.74 16.40
N PRO A 107 12.17 10.37 15.15
CA PRO A 107 11.26 9.26 14.90
C PRO A 107 11.84 7.86 15.21
N PHE A 108 13.12 7.80 15.58
CA PHE A 108 13.81 6.57 15.98
C PHE A 108 14.26 6.62 17.46
N ASP A 109 13.72 7.56 18.25
CA ASP A 109 13.89 7.59 19.70
C ASP A 109 12.79 6.76 20.40
N ALA A 110 13.21 5.83 21.26
CA ALA A 110 12.33 4.99 22.07
C ALA A 110 11.96 5.62 23.42
N THR A 111 12.53 6.79 23.75
CA THR A 111 12.27 7.50 25.02
C THR A 111 10.80 7.90 25.12
N PRO A 112 10.08 7.50 26.20
CA PRO A 112 8.71 7.94 26.44
C PRO A 112 8.66 9.46 26.69
N CYS A 113 7.99 10.19 25.81
CA CYS A 113 7.67 11.60 26.01
C CYS A 113 6.25 11.75 26.58
N TYR A 114 6.07 12.64 27.56
CA TYR A 114 4.73 13.05 28.01
C TYR A 114 4.14 14.00 26.96
N ASP A 115 3.24 13.47 26.12
CA ASP A 115 2.67 14.18 24.97
C ASP A 115 1.14 14.19 25.05
N GLU A 116 0.63 14.92 26.04
CA GLU A 116 -0.80 15.05 26.40
C GLU A 116 -1.73 15.35 25.21
N TYR A 117 -1.20 16.05 24.19
CA TYR A 117 -1.93 16.47 22.99
C TYR A 117 -1.49 15.74 21.70
N GLY A 118 -0.67 14.69 21.79
CA GLY A 118 -0.16 13.95 20.62
C GLY A 118 0.60 14.83 19.61
N SER A 119 1.25 15.88 20.10
CA SER A 119 1.97 16.91 19.33
C SER A 119 3.37 16.48 18.90
N THR A 120 4.09 15.80 19.78
CA THR A 120 5.45 15.28 19.58
C THR A 120 5.41 14.06 18.67
N GLU A 121 4.46 13.15 18.86
CA GLU A 121 4.29 11.98 17.99
C GLU A 121 3.86 12.38 16.56
N ARG A 122 3.00 13.40 16.43
CA ARG A 122 2.71 14.01 15.12
C ARG A 122 3.96 14.60 14.46
N ARG A 123 4.86 15.23 15.23
CA ARG A 123 6.11 15.79 14.69
C ARG A 123 7.15 14.73 14.33
N ARG A 124 7.24 13.63 15.09
CA ARG A 124 8.01 12.43 14.73
C ARG A 124 7.55 11.87 13.38
N GLN A 125 6.24 11.63 13.23
CA GLN A 125 5.66 11.11 11.99
C GLN A 125 5.97 12.03 10.80
N GLN A 126 5.78 13.35 10.93
CA GLN A 126 6.17 14.32 9.89
C GLN A 126 7.66 14.24 9.49
N ILE A 127 8.58 14.10 10.45
CA ILE A 127 10.02 14.02 10.15
C ILE A 127 10.38 12.69 9.50
N PHE A 128 9.72 11.59 9.90
CA PHE A 128 9.82 10.31 9.20
C PHE A 128 9.33 10.42 7.76
N ASP A 129 8.16 11.04 7.55
CA ASP A 129 7.51 11.16 6.24
C ASP A 129 8.30 12.05 5.27
N ASP A 130 8.89 13.15 5.73
CA ASP A 130 9.81 13.98 4.95
C ASP A 130 10.99 13.17 4.36
N ILE A 131 11.64 12.37 5.22
CA ILE A 131 12.81 11.56 4.86
C ILE A 131 12.37 10.40 3.96
N ALA A 132 11.24 9.75 4.32
CA ALA A 132 10.61 8.69 3.55
C ALA A 132 10.23 9.15 2.14
N GLU A 133 9.76 10.39 1.96
CA GLU A 133 9.43 10.97 0.64
C GLU A 133 10.70 11.15 -0.22
N THR A 134 11.80 11.63 0.36
CA THR A 134 13.10 11.68 -0.35
C THR A 134 13.55 10.28 -0.77
N VAL A 135 13.43 9.28 0.11
CA VAL A 135 13.78 7.88 -0.21
C VAL A 135 12.82 7.26 -1.23
N ARG A 136 11.52 7.57 -1.17
CA ARG A 136 10.49 7.11 -2.14
C ARG A 136 10.77 7.67 -3.53
N LEU A 137 11.11 8.96 -3.63
CA LEU A 137 11.49 9.60 -4.88
C LEU A 137 12.77 8.96 -5.47
N LEU A 138 13.79 8.67 -4.63
CA LEU A 138 14.97 7.94 -5.09
C LEU A 138 14.68 6.48 -5.46
N PHE A 139 13.80 5.75 -4.75
CA PHE A 139 13.37 4.41 -5.15
C PHE A 139 12.51 4.40 -6.42
N ALA A 140 11.89 5.52 -6.82
CA ALA A 140 11.21 5.64 -8.09
C ALA A 140 12.19 5.96 -9.23
N ALA A 141 13.12 6.91 -9.00
CA ALA A 141 14.00 7.47 -10.03
C ALA A 141 15.36 6.77 -10.18
N GLN A 142 15.84 6.07 -9.15
CA GLN A 142 17.07 5.28 -9.19
C GLN A 142 16.72 3.80 -9.02
N HIS A 143 17.44 2.92 -9.71
CA HIS A 143 17.34 1.48 -9.47
C HIS A 143 18.26 1.14 -8.29
N ARG A 144 17.63 0.88 -7.14
CA ARG A 144 18.28 0.72 -5.84
C ARG A 144 17.79 -0.56 -5.15
N VAL A 145 18.73 -1.34 -4.66
CA VAL A 145 18.54 -2.42 -3.68
C VAL A 145 18.25 -1.83 -2.29
N PHE A 146 18.94 -0.74 -1.96
CA PHE A 146 18.79 0.01 -0.71
C PHE A 146 19.29 1.45 -0.87
N VAL A 147 18.96 2.31 0.11
CA VAL A 147 19.43 3.71 0.19
C VAL A 147 19.95 3.98 1.61
N PHE A 148 21.04 4.73 1.73
CA PHE A 148 21.45 5.33 3.00
C PHE A 148 20.95 6.79 3.07
N THR A 149 20.50 7.25 4.23
CA THR A 149 20.24 8.67 4.52
C THR A 149 20.91 9.12 5.83
N LEU A 150 21.22 10.42 5.91
CA LEU A 150 21.87 11.06 7.05
C LEU A 150 21.01 12.25 7.54
N PRO A 151 19.94 12.01 8.32
CA PRO A 151 19.23 13.09 9.00
C PRO A 151 20.08 13.70 10.13
N ILE A 152 20.01 15.04 10.23
CA ILE A 152 20.67 15.85 11.24
C ILE A 152 19.58 16.70 11.92
N ILE A 153 19.34 16.42 13.21
CA ILE A 153 18.28 17.04 14.02
C ILE A 153 18.95 17.89 15.10
N GLY A 154 19.14 19.18 14.81
CA GLY A 154 19.99 20.06 15.63
C GLY A 154 21.41 19.52 15.80
N ARG A 155 21.78 19.13 17.02
CA ARG A 155 23.10 18.55 17.37
C ARG A 155 23.20 17.03 17.19
N GLN A 156 22.08 16.35 16.94
CA GLN A 156 22.01 14.90 16.82
C GLN A 156 22.05 14.48 15.34
N PHE A 157 22.65 13.33 15.05
CA PHE A 157 22.51 12.68 13.75
C PHE A 157 22.28 11.18 13.89
N ARG A 158 21.77 10.56 12.81
CA ARG A 158 21.73 9.10 12.64
C ARG A 158 22.20 8.73 11.24
N LEU A 159 22.78 7.54 11.11
CA LEU A 159 22.91 6.89 9.80
C LEU A 159 21.78 5.87 9.66
N ILE A 160 21.00 5.99 8.59
CA ILE A 160 19.81 5.17 8.36
C ILE A 160 19.95 4.43 7.03
N ARG A 161 19.67 3.12 7.06
CA ARG A 161 19.61 2.23 5.90
C ARG A 161 18.15 1.88 5.62
N TRP A 162 17.72 2.07 4.38
CA TRP A 162 16.37 1.78 3.90
C TRP A 162 16.44 0.68 2.84
N ASP A 163 15.73 -0.43 3.05
CA ASP A 163 15.45 -1.40 1.98
C ASP A 163 13.94 -1.71 1.92
N ARG A 164 13.50 -2.48 0.92
CA ARG A 164 12.07 -2.75 0.74
C ARG A 164 11.45 -3.62 1.84
N GLY A 165 12.25 -4.20 2.75
CA GLY A 165 11.77 -4.91 3.93
C GLY A 165 11.56 -4.01 5.15
N GLY A 166 12.23 -2.86 5.22
CA GLY A 166 12.13 -1.92 6.34
C GLY A 166 13.33 -0.98 6.47
N VAL A 167 13.61 -0.58 7.72
CA VAL A 167 14.61 0.41 8.08
C VAL A 167 15.57 -0.14 9.13
N ILE A 168 16.86 0.14 8.99
CA ILE A 168 17.87 -0.13 10.02
C ILE A 168 18.56 1.18 10.38
N ALA A 169 18.60 1.54 11.67
CA ALA A 169 19.13 2.82 12.14
C ALA A 169 20.18 2.64 13.25
N THR A 170 21.15 3.56 13.29
CA THR A 170 22.03 3.76 14.45
C THR A 170 21.26 4.39 15.63
N PRO A 171 21.85 4.46 16.83
CA PRO A 171 21.41 5.40 17.87
C PRO A 171 21.51 6.85 17.37
N SER A 172 20.87 7.79 18.08
CA SER A 172 21.14 9.23 17.90
C SER A 172 22.46 9.59 18.58
N ILE A 173 23.32 10.32 17.87
CA ILE A 173 24.70 10.63 18.27
C ILE A 173 24.91 12.15 18.23
N ASP A 174 25.46 12.74 19.30
CA ASP A 174 25.81 14.17 19.34
C ASP A 174 27.12 14.40 18.56
N TYR A 175 27.03 14.91 17.33
CA TYR A 175 28.22 15.12 16.48
C TYR A 175 29.12 16.27 16.94
N TYR A 176 28.75 17.03 17.97
CA TYR A 176 29.60 18.06 18.55
C TYR A 176 30.44 17.50 19.70
N GLN A 177 29.93 16.49 20.43
CA GLN A 177 30.70 15.70 21.39
C GLN A 177 31.54 14.63 20.70
N GLU A 178 30.92 13.89 19.76
CA GLU A 178 31.51 12.74 19.06
C GLU A 178 31.79 13.02 17.58
N PHE A 179 32.29 14.22 17.24
CA PHE A 179 32.54 14.65 15.85
C PHE A 179 33.33 13.63 15.02
N GLY A 180 34.28 12.91 15.63
CA GLY A 180 35.11 11.91 14.96
C GLY A 180 34.31 10.72 14.41
N VAL A 181 33.15 10.43 15.01
CA VAL A 181 32.21 9.40 14.57
C VAL A 181 31.52 9.82 13.27
N LEU A 182 31.04 11.06 13.18
CA LEU A 182 30.47 11.61 11.94
C LEU A 182 31.52 11.66 10.82
N CYS A 183 32.76 12.06 11.14
CA CYS A 183 33.87 12.05 10.19
C CYS A 183 34.20 10.64 9.68
N ASP A 184 34.26 9.64 10.56
CA ASP A 184 34.47 8.22 10.22
C ASP A 184 33.36 7.70 9.29
N PHE A 185 32.09 7.99 9.59
CA PHE A 185 30.97 7.61 8.72
C PHE A 185 31.05 8.26 7.35
N LEU A 186 31.20 9.59 7.26
CA LEU A 186 31.30 10.30 5.98
C LEU A 186 32.49 9.83 5.15
N TRP A 187 33.64 9.58 5.79
CA TRP A 187 34.82 9.04 5.14
C TRP A 187 34.56 7.64 4.57
N ARG A 188 34.04 6.69 5.36
CA ARG A 188 33.72 5.33 4.88
C ARG A 188 32.71 5.36 3.73
N LEU A 189 31.63 6.12 3.87
CA LEU A 189 30.57 6.25 2.87
C LEU A 189 31.08 6.84 1.54
N SER A 190 32.04 7.78 1.58
CA SER A 190 32.66 8.32 0.36
C SER A 190 33.51 7.31 -0.42
N HIS A 191 34.07 6.30 0.26
CA HIS A 191 34.89 5.24 -0.34
C HIS A 191 34.07 4.03 -0.84
N LEU A 192 32.75 4.02 -0.63
CA LEU A 192 31.89 2.97 -1.16
C LEU A 192 31.69 3.13 -2.68
N ASP A 193 31.74 2.00 -3.38
CA ASP A 193 31.29 1.90 -4.76
C ASP A 193 29.75 2.00 -4.84
N ASP A 194 29.20 1.91 -6.06
CA ASP A 194 27.76 2.06 -6.24
C ASP A 194 26.97 0.85 -5.73
N VAL A 195 27.52 -0.37 -5.80
CA VAL A 195 26.83 -1.59 -5.32
C VAL A 195 26.78 -1.62 -3.79
N ALA A 196 27.87 -1.20 -3.13
CA ALA A 196 27.92 -1.03 -1.68
C ALA A 196 27.09 0.15 -1.17
N LEU A 197 26.77 1.14 -2.02
CA LEU A 197 25.72 2.14 -1.77
C LEU A 197 24.32 1.70 -2.22
N GLY A 198 24.17 0.48 -2.71
CA GLY A 198 22.88 -0.12 -3.01
C GLY A 198 22.27 0.29 -4.34
N PHE A 199 23.03 0.86 -5.28
CA PHE A 199 22.62 0.88 -6.68
C PHE A 199 22.59 -0.55 -7.24
N ASP A 200 21.59 -0.81 -8.08
CA ASP A 200 21.45 -2.08 -8.79
C ASP A 200 22.41 -2.13 -10.01
N PRO A 201 23.41 -3.02 -10.04
CA PRO A 201 24.35 -3.11 -11.16
C PRO A 201 23.70 -3.57 -12.47
N SER A 202 22.52 -4.18 -12.43
CA SER A 202 21.75 -4.59 -13.62
C SER A 202 20.99 -3.42 -14.29
N ALA A 203 21.20 -2.19 -13.82
CA ALA A 203 20.51 -0.98 -14.27
C ALA A 203 21.50 0.12 -14.67
N THR A 204 21.90 0.12 -15.94
CA THR A 204 22.84 1.12 -16.49
C THR A 204 22.15 2.46 -16.73
N ARG A 205 22.63 3.53 -16.08
CA ARG A 205 22.15 4.90 -16.29
C ARG A 205 22.52 5.41 -17.69
N ILE A 206 21.53 5.84 -18.46
CA ILE A 206 21.72 6.46 -19.77
C ILE A 206 21.99 7.97 -19.57
N LEU A 207 23.04 8.47 -20.23
CA LEU A 207 23.40 9.90 -20.23
C LEU A 207 23.00 10.57 -21.56
N PRO A 208 22.67 11.88 -21.54
CA PRO A 208 22.44 12.66 -22.76
C PRO A 208 23.57 12.50 -23.80
N GLY A 209 23.18 12.43 -25.08
CA GLY A 209 24.11 12.27 -26.21
C GLY A 209 24.69 10.86 -26.41
N LYS A 210 24.32 9.86 -25.59
CA LYS A 210 24.64 8.44 -25.85
C LYS A 210 23.69 7.83 -26.88
N VAL A 211 24.14 6.80 -27.59
CA VAL A 211 23.37 6.12 -28.66
C VAL A 211 21.97 5.70 -28.18
N ASP A 212 21.88 5.02 -27.03
CA ASP A 212 20.59 4.62 -26.46
C ASP A 212 19.68 5.83 -26.12
N HIS A 213 20.24 6.97 -25.70
CA HIS A 213 19.46 8.20 -25.45
C HIS A 213 18.86 8.78 -26.74
N LEU A 214 19.64 8.77 -27.83
CA LEU A 214 19.20 9.23 -29.15
C LEU A 214 18.16 8.26 -29.74
N LYS A 215 18.36 6.95 -29.57
CA LYS A 215 17.39 5.91 -29.94
C LYS A 215 16.04 6.13 -29.24
N MET A 216 16.03 6.36 -27.93
CA MET A 216 14.80 6.67 -27.19
C MET A 216 14.09 7.91 -27.73
N ASN A 217 14.83 9.01 -28.01
CA ASN A 217 14.25 10.20 -28.62
C ASN A 217 13.61 9.88 -29.98
N MET A 218 14.31 9.16 -30.87
CA MET A 218 13.84 8.80 -32.20
C MET A 218 12.53 7.99 -32.16
N TYR A 219 12.47 6.95 -31.32
CA TYR A 219 11.27 6.11 -31.20
C TYR A 219 10.07 6.84 -30.56
N SER A 220 10.29 7.96 -29.84
CA SER A 220 9.23 8.78 -29.24
C SER A 220 8.54 9.77 -30.19
N VAL A 221 9.03 9.92 -31.42
CA VAL A 221 8.39 10.74 -32.45
C VAL A 221 7.18 9.98 -33.04
N PRO A 222 5.97 10.57 -33.13
CA PRO A 222 4.81 9.96 -33.77
C PRO A 222 5.12 9.46 -35.18
N ASP A 223 4.63 8.27 -35.51
CA ASP A 223 4.83 7.64 -36.81
C ASP A 223 3.52 7.66 -37.61
N PRO A 224 3.53 7.95 -38.93
CA PRO A 224 2.32 7.89 -39.76
C PRO A 224 1.62 6.52 -39.81
N GLY A 225 2.30 5.44 -39.40
CA GLY A 225 1.74 4.11 -39.21
C GLY A 225 1.23 3.80 -37.79
N ASP A 226 1.22 4.78 -36.88
CA ASP A 226 0.56 4.63 -35.56
C ASP A 226 -0.98 4.58 -35.70
N ILE A 227 -1.64 3.70 -34.95
CA ILE A 227 -3.10 3.53 -34.96
C ILE A 227 -3.75 4.20 -33.76
N ASP A 228 -4.80 5.02 -33.97
CA ASP A 228 -5.68 5.41 -32.85
C ASP A 228 -6.55 4.21 -32.42
N HIS A 229 -6.31 3.77 -31.19
CA HIS A 229 -7.09 2.78 -30.47
C HIS A 229 -8.59 3.08 -30.33
N LYS A 230 -9.07 4.31 -30.56
CA LYS A 230 -10.50 4.65 -30.45
C LYS A 230 -11.35 4.27 -31.66
N GLY A 231 -10.72 3.99 -32.80
CA GLY A 231 -11.40 3.72 -34.06
C GLY A 231 -11.16 4.83 -35.09
N GLY A 232 -10.90 4.42 -36.33
CA GLY A 232 -10.56 5.28 -37.44
C GLY A 232 -10.30 4.43 -38.69
N SER A 233 -9.91 5.07 -39.80
CA SER A 233 -9.59 4.34 -41.03
C SER A 233 -8.30 3.54 -40.86
N LEU A 234 -8.42 2.21 -40.75
CA LEU A 234 -7.28 1.30 -40.69
C LEU A 234 -6.64 1.18 -42.09
N LEU A 235 -5.70 2.08 -42.37
CA LEU A 235 -4.91 2.11 -43.60
C LEU A 235 -4.26 0.76 -43.89
N ASP A 236 -3.96 0.49 -45.17
CA ASP A 236 -3.40 -0.79 -45.54
C ASP A 236 -1.88 -0.86 -45.27
N PHE A 237 -1.54 -1.29 -44.06
CA PHE A 237 -0.17 -1.47 -43.60
C PHE A 237 0.62 -2.40 -44.54
N GLY A 238 1.65 -1.86 -45.19
CA GLY A 238 2.57 -2.62 -46.02
C GLY A 238 3.18 -3.78 -45.25
N SER A 239 3.22 -4.96 -45.87
CA SER A 239 3.61 -6.21 -45.21
C SER A 239 5.07 -6.19 -44.76
N GLY A 240 5.31 -5.86 -43.48
CA GLY A 240 6.66 -5.84 -42.90
C GLY A 240 6.75 -5.39 -41.43
N SER A 241 5.92 -4.43 -40.99
CA SER A 241 5.94 -3.93 -39.61
C SER A 241 4.69 -4.32 -38.81
N THR A 242 4.88 -4.71 -37.54
CA THR A 242 3.77 -4.80 -36.58
C THR A 242 3.31 -3.38 -36.24
N PRO A 243 2.03 -3.02 -36.42
CA PRO A 243 1.56 -1.67 -36.13
C PRO A 243 1.63 -1.38 -34.62
N VAL A 244 1.85 -0.11 -34.30
CA VAL A 244 1.89 0.41 -32.93
C VAL A 244 0.64 1.26 -32.71
N PHE A 245 0.02 1.18 -31.53
CA PHE A 245 -1.06 2.11 -31.18
C PHE A 245 -0.48 3.44 -30.69
N GLU A 246 -1.05 4.56 -31.11
CA GLU A 246 -0.58 5.92 -30.81
C GLU A 246 -0.42 6.16 -29.29
N TYR A 247 -1.31 5.59 -28.47
CA TYR A 247 -1.22 5.71 -27.01
C TYR A 247 0.05 5.06 -26.43
N VAL A 248 0.55 3.97 -27.02
CA VAL A 248 1.77 3.27 -26.56
C VAL A 248 2.97 4.18 -26.75
N ARG A 249 3.11 4.76 -27.96
CA ARG A 249 4.19 5.70 -28.25
C ARG A 249 4.05 6.99 -27.47
N SER A 250 2.82 7.47 -27.26
CA SER A 250 2.54 8.65 -26.44
C SER A 250 2.90 8.44 -24.96
N LEU A 251 2.61 7.27 -24.40
CA LEU A 251 3.06 6.89 -23.05
C LEU A 251 4.59 6.78 -22.97
N PHE A 252 5.23 6.19 -23.98
CA PHE A 252 6.69 6.14 -24.05
C PHE A 252 7.29 7.55 -24.11
N LYS A 253 6.79 8.43 -24.99
CA LYS A 253 7.18 9.84 -25.11
C LYS A 253 6.99 10.60 -23.79
N ALA A 254 5.85 10.41 -23.11
CA ALA A 254 5.57 10.99 -21.80
C ALA A 254 6.51 10.47 -20.69
N SER A 255 7.17 9.33 -20.89
CA SER A 255 8.21 8.84 -19.97
C SER A 255 9.56 9.58 -20.11
N LEU A 256 9.81 10.29 -21.21
CA LEU A 256 11.13 10.81 -21.57
C LEU A 256 11.42 12.23 -21.06
N THR A 257 10.75 12.68 -19.99
CA THR A 257 10.86 14.05 -19.47
C THR A 257 12.28 14.43 -19.06
N ASP A 258 12.68 15.68 -19.32
CA ASP A 258 14.02 16.19 -18.98
C ASP A 258 14.28 16.26 -17.47
N ASP A 259 13.22 16.20 -16.65
CA ASP A 259 13.31 16.15 -15.19
C ASP A 259 13.62 14.75 -14.63
N TRP A 260 13.66 13.70 -15.47
CA TRP A 260 13.70 12.31 -15.02
C TRP A 260 14.83 11.47 -15.66
N PRO A 261 15.53 10.61 -14.90
CA PRO A 261 16.62 9.79 -15.42
C PRO A 261 16.14 8.62 -16.28
N ARG A 262 16.89 8.33 -17.35
CA ARG A 262 16.65 7.22 -18.29
C ARG A 262 17.61 6.07 -18.01
N TYR A 263 17.17 4.82 -18.13
CA TYR A 263 17.95 3.63 -17.82
C TYR A 263 17.86 2.56 -18.92
N LYS A 264 18.94 1.77 -19.02
CA LYS A 264 18.98 0.50 -19.71
C LYS A 264 18.97 -0.59 -18.65
N LEU A 265 17.92 -1.40 -18.63
CA LEU A 265 17.76 -2.48 -17.65
C LEU A 265 18.03 -3.83 -18.30
N GLU A 266 18.64 -4.70 -17.51
CA GLU A 266 18.78 -6.12 -17.79
C GLU A 266 17.56 -6.87 -17.24
N VAL A 267 17.04 -7.83 -18.02
CA VAL A 267 15.98 -8.76 -17.64
C VAL A 267 16.46 -10.18 -17.97
N PRO A 268 16.44 -11.13 -17.01
CA PRO A 268 16.85 -12.52 -17.29
C PRO A 268 15.98 -13.16 -18.37
N ASP A 269 16.61 -13.84 -19.32
CA ASP A 269 15.97 -14.46 -20.48
C ASP A 269 16.50 -15.90 -20.66
N GLY A 270 15.97 -16.82 -19.85
CA GLY A 270 16.43 -18.20 -19.74
C GLY A 270 17.87 -18.31 -19.21
N LYS A 271 18.83 -18.49 -20.12
CA LYS A 271 20.28 -18.48 -19.84
C LYS A 271 20.97 -17.17 -20.23
N GLY A 272 20.27 -16.27 -20.91
CA GLY A 272 20.76 -14.98 -21.38
C GLY A 272 20.15 -13.81 -20.62
N VAL A 273 20.36 -12.60 -21.16
CA VAL A 273 19.84 -11.34 -20.63
C VAL A 273 19.30 -10.48 -21.76
N ARG A 274 18.02 -10.13 -21.70
CA ARG A 274 17.40 -9.14 -22.58
C ARG A 274 17.63 -7.74 -22.01
N HIS A 275 17.83 -6.77 -22.91
CA HIS A 275 18.07 -5.38 -22.54
C HIS A 275 16.90 -4.51 -22.99
N VAL A 276 16.40 -3.66 -22.09
CA VAL A 276 15.26 -2.76 -22.36
C VAL A 276 15.59 -1.33 -21.96
N LEU A 277 15.12 -0.35 -22.74
CA LEU A 277 15.33 1.09 -22.47
C LEU A 277 14.06 1.69 -21.86
N ILE A 278 14.20 2.40 -20.74
CA ILE A 278 13.09 3.00 -19.98
C ILE A 278 13.36 4.47 -19.61
N GLY A 279 12.28 5.25 -19.52
CA GLY A 279 12.25 6.56 -18.88
C GLY A 279 11.54 6.50 -17.52
N LYS A 280 10.70 7.51 -17.27
CA LYS A 280 9.84 7.64 -16.09
C LYS A 280 8.82 6.50 -16.00
N PRO A 281 8.66 5.84 -14.85
CA PRO A 281 7.67 4.79 -14.69
C PRO A 281 6.24 5.32 -14.92
N SER A 282 5.48 4.60 -15.73
CA SER A 282 4.06 4.85 -16.00
C SER A 282 3.17 4.45 -14.81
N PHE A 283 3.65 3.55 -13.96
CA PHE A 283 3.03 3.16 -12.69
C PHE A 283 4.09 3.05 -11.58
N VAL A 284 3.78 3.55 -10.39
CA VAL A 284 4.56 3.33 -9.16
C VAL A 284 3.58 3.10 -8.01
N SER A 285 3.73 2.01 -7.27
CA SER A 285 2.95 1.76 -6.06
C SER A 285 3.29 2.76 -4.95
N GLN A 286 2.30 3.17 -4.15
CA GLN A 286 2.48 4.23 -3.14
C GLN A 286 3.34 3.82 -1.93
N GLY A 287 3.39 2.53 -1.58
CA GLY A 287 4.11 2.04 -0.40
C GLY A 287 5.64 2.05 -0.55
N LEU A 288 6.33 2.54 0.49
CA LEU A 288 7.80 2.54 0.59
C LEU A 288 8.40 1.13 0.80
N PHE A 289 7.69 0.30 1.57
CA PHE A 289 8.05 -1.08 1.90
C PHE A 289 7.13 -2.07 1.16
N GLY A 290 7.55 -3.34 1.09
CA GLY A 290 6.84 -4.39 0.36
C GLY A 290 7.24 -4.44 -1.13
N ARG A 291 6.31 -4.91 -1.99
CA ARG A 291 6.51 -5.11 -3.44
C ARG A 291 7.10 -3.89 -4.14
N GLY A 292 6.63 -2.69 -3.76
CA GLY A 292 7.07 -1.41 -4.30
C GLY A 292 7.21 -1.40 -5.83
N THR A 293 6.22 -1.97 -6.53
CA THR A 293 6.21 -2.26 -7.97
C THR A 293 6.29 -1.00 -8.82
N ARG A 294 7.11 -1.06 -9.89
CA ARG A 294 7.21 -0.04 -10.94
C ARG A 294 6.83 -0.66 -12.29
N GLY A 295 6.02 0.04 -13.07
CA GLY A 295 5.58 -0.36 -14.41
C GLY A 295 6.01 0.65 -15.46
N TYR A 296 6.54 0.19 -16.59
CA TYR A 296 7.11 1.03 -17.65
C TYR A 296 6.63 0.56 -19.03
N VAL A 297 6.30 1.52 -19.90
CA VAL A 297 6.44 1.30 -21.35
C VAL A 297 7.94 1.36 -21.66
N ALA A 298 8.49 0.25 -22.16
CA ALA A 298 9.90 0.09 -22.44
C ALA A 298 10.15 -0.20 -23.93
N LEU A 299 11.35 0.09 -24.42
CA LEU A 299 11.79 -0.26 -25.78
C LEU A 299 12.78 -1.42 -25.71
N ASP A 300 12.42 -2.58 -26.27
CA ASP A 300 13.32 -3.74 -26.37
C ASP A 300 14.51 -3.41 -27.27
N CYS A 301 15.74 -3.62 -26.78
CA CYS A 301 16.94 -3.35 -27.55
C CYS A 301 17.09 -4.27 -28.76
N THR A 302 16.55 -5.49 -28.68
CA THR A 302 16.70 -6.56 -29.67
C THR A 302 15.65 -6.46 -30.78
N THR A 303 14.37 -6.41 -30.41
CA THR A 303 13.26 -6.37 -31.38
C THR A 303 12.89 -4.97 -31.84
N ASN A 304 13.33 -3.92 -31.10
CA ASN A 304 12.90 -2.53 -31.28
C ASN A 304 11.38 -2.30 -31.14
N ARG A 305 10.65 -3.24 -30.53
CA ARG A 305 9.24 -3.09 -30.21
C ARG A 305 9.06 -2.45 -28.83
N PHE A 306 7.94 -1.77 -28.65
CA PHE A 306 7.47 -1.37 -27.32
C PHE A 306 6.93 -2.59 -26.59
N VAL A 307 7.27 -2.71 -25.31
CA VAL A 307 6.92 -3.82 -24.42
C VAL A 307 6.54 -3.25 -23.05
N TRP A 308 5.72 -3.96 -22.28
CA TRP A 308 5.45 -3.60 -20.88
C TRP A 308 6.50 -4.26 -19.98
N LEU A 309 7.12 -3.48 -19.10
CA LEU A 309 8.08 -3.99 -18.11
C LEU A 309 7.56 -3.74 -16.70
N LYS A 310 7.57 -4.79 -15.87
CA LYS A 310 7.26 -4.75 -14.44
C LYS A 310 8.52 -5.07 -13.65
N ASP A 311 8.86 -4.19 -12.71
CA ASP A 311 10.06 -4.24 -11.87
C ASP A 311 9.61 -4.17 -10.40
N THR A 312 9.79 -5.26 -9.65
CA THR A 312 9.10 -5.48 -8.36
C THR A 312 9.93 -6.29 -7.36
N TRP A 313 9.51 -6.28 -6.10
CA TRP A 313 10.15 -6.98 -4.99
C TRP A 313 9.21 -8.05 -4.46
N ARG A 314 9.23 -9.25 -5.07
CA ARG A 314 8.36 -10.36 -4.65
C ARG A 314 8.74 -10.87 -3.27
N ALA A 315 7.79 -11.44 -2.53
CA ALA A 315 8.09 -12.10 -1.26
C ALA A 315 9.04 -13.30 -1.48
N SER A 316 10.09 -13.39 -0.67
CA SER A 316 11.16 -14.41 -0.78
C SER A 316 10.78 -15.75 -0.11
N LEU A 317 9.50 -16.12 -0.17
CA LEU A 317 9.00 -17.39 0.36
C LEU A 317 9.47 -18.56 -0.52
N LEU A 318 9.94 -19.65 0.11
CA LEU A 318 10.58 -20.79 -0.57
C LEU A 318 9.65 -21.57 -1.52
N PHE A 319 8.33 -21.35 -1.42
CA PHE A 319 7.27 -22.15 -2.04
C PHE A 319 6.21 -21.29 -2.77
N THR A 320 6.60 -20.10 -3.23
CA THR A 320 5.74 -19.24 -4.08
C THR A 320 6.25 -19.28 -5.52
N ASP A 321 5.38 -19.74 -6.42
CA ASP A 321 5.62 -19.73 -7.87
C ASP A 321 5.92 -18.31 -8.36
N LYS A 322 6.79 -18.17 -9.36
CA LYS A 322 7.10 -16.86 -9.95
C LYS A 322 6.00 -16.49 -10.94
N GLU A 323 5.58 -15.22 -10.97
CA GLU A 323 4.56 -14.72 -11.90
C GLU A 323 4.78 -15.16 -13.36
N GLY A 324 6.01 -15.04 -13.86
CA GLY A 324 6.35 -15.44 -15.22
C GLY A 324 6.37 -16.95 -15.42
N TYR A 325 6.63 -17.75 -14.38
CA TYR A 325 6.48 -19.20 -14.50
C TYR A 325 5.00 -19.61 -14.61
N ILE A 326 4.12 -18.96 -13.83
CA ILE A 326 2.67 -19.15 -13.94
C ILE A 326 2.20 -18.74 -15.35
N LEU A 327 2.58 -17.55 -15.81
CA LEU A 327 2.22 -17.05 -17.14
C LEU A 327 2.76 -17.92 -18.28
N HIS A 328 3.98 -18.48 -18.16
CA HIS A 328 4.49 -19.47 -19.12
C HIS A 328 3.53 -20.66 -19.23
N GLN A 329 3.07 -21.21 -18.11
CA GLN A 329 2.08 -22.31 -18.10
C GLN A 329 0.72 -21.88 -18.68
N LEU A 330 0.26 -20.64 -18.45
CA LEU A 330 -0.99 -20.14 -19.04
C LEU A 330 -0.87 -19.94 -20.56
N ASN A 331 0.25 -19.36 -21.03
CA ASN A 331 0.52 -19.15 -22.46
C ASN A 331 0.71 -20.49 -23.19
N GLU A 332 1.45 -21.45 -22.62
CA GLU A 332 1.63 -22.80 -23.20
C GLU A 332 0.32 -23.60 -23.26
N ALA A 333 -0.59 -23.40 -22.30
CA ALA A 333 -1.91 -24.02 -22.31
C ALA A 333 -2.91 -23.34 -23.27
N GLY A 334 -2.52 -22.25 -23.95
CA GLY A 334 -3.40 -21.52 -24.86
C GLY A 334 -4.55 -20.79 -24.17
N ILE A 335 -4.37 -20.38 -22.91
CA ILE A 335 -5.34 -19.57 -22.17
C ILE A 335 -5.47 -18.19 -22.86
N ASP A 336 -6.71 -17.80 -23.17
CA ASP A 336 -7.00 -16.49 -23.75
C ASP A 336 -6.83 -15.36 -22.72
N ASN A 337 -6.76 -14.11 -23.21
CA ASN A 337 -6.94 -12.90 -22.38
C ASN A 337 -5.99 -12.77 -21.16
N VAL A 338 -4.84 -13.47 -21.16
CA VAL A 338 -3.69 -13.22 -20.26
C VAL A 338 -2.56 -12.49 -21.01
N PRO A 339 -1.63 -11.79 -20.32
CA PRO A 339 -0.44 -11.21 -20.95
C PRO A 339 0.45 -12.27 -21.62
N THR A 340 1.07 -11.92 -22.75
CA THR A 340 2.08 -12.76 -23.41
C THR A 340 3.44 -12.51 -22.78
N LEU A 341 4.01 -13.55 -22.16
CA LEU A 341 5.33 -13.49 -21.52
C LEU A 341 6.46 -13.39 -22.56
N LEU A 342 7.38 -12.43 -22.40
CA LEU A 342 8.61 -12.33 -23.20
C LEU A 342 9.83 -12.90 -22.49
N CYS A 343 10.08 -12.47 -21.25
CA CYS A 343 11.17 -12.94 -20.41
C CYS A 343 10.98 -12.51 -18.94
N HIS A 344 11.61 -13.22 -17.99
CA HIS A 344 11.49 -12.91 -16.57
C HIS A 344 12.61 -13.54 -15.71
N GLY A 345 12.84 -13.00 -14.52
CA GLY A 345 13.67 -13.65 -13.51
C GLY A 345 13.99 -12.81 -12.28
N ASP A 346 14.63 -13.46 -11.30
CA ASP A 346 15.16 -12.79 -10.12
C ASP A 346 16.47 -12.06 -10.48
N ILE A 347 16.61 -10.80 -10.04
CA ILE A 347 17.73 -9.94 -10.41
C ILE A 347 18.92 -10.22 -9.51
N LEU A 348 19.91 -10.94 -10.03
CA LEU A 348 21.23 -11.18 -9.40
C LEU A 348 21.15 -11.71 -7.95
N ASN A 349 20.08 -12.42 -7.60
CA ASN A 349 19.74 -12.87 -6.23
C ASN A 349 19.67 -11.72 -5.19
N GLN A 350 19.38 -10.49 -5.62
CA GLN A 350 19.25 -9.32 -4.75
C GLN A 350 18.06 -9.48 -3.80
N VAL A 351 18.31 -9.28 -2.50
CA VAL A 351 17.37 -9.55 -1.40
C VAL A 351 17.44 -8.48 -0.33
N THR A 352 16.31 -8.20 0.31
CA THR A 352 16.24 -7.26 1.45
C THR A 352 16.97 -7.82 2.68
N THR A 353 17.65 -6.95 3.40
CA THR A 353 18.45 -7.27 4.59
C THR A 353 17.70 -7.12 5.91
N THR A 354 16.69 -6.23 5.99
CA THR A 354 16.04 -5.86 7.27
C THR A 354 15.39 -7.04 8.00
N ALA A 355 14.78 -7.99 7.27
CA ALA A 355 14.16 -9.18 7.84
C ALA A 355 15.16 -10.04 8.65
N ASP A 356 16.28 -10.42 8.03
CA ASP A 356 17.35 -11.21 8.65
C ASP A 356 17.92 -10.55 9.92
N TRP A 357 17.92 -9.20 9.99
CA TRP A 357 18.39 -8.45 11.15
C TRP A 357 17.35 -8.39 12.28
N TRP A 358 16.08 -8.21 11.95
CA TRP A 358 14.96 -8.24 12.90
C TRP A 358 14.85 -9.59 13.63
N GLU A 359 15.02 -10.71 12.89
CA GLU A 359 15.03 -12.06 13.47
C GLU A 359 16.18 -12.25 14.46
N ARG A 360 17.40 -11.85 14.08
CA ARG A 360 18.60 -11.93 14.95
C ARG A 360 18.42 -11.18 16.27
N GLN A 361 17.83 -9.99 16.24
CA GLN A 361 17.58 -9.22 17.47
C GLN A 361 16.60 -9.93 18.39
N ARG A 362 15.49 -10.46 17.85
CA ARG A 362 14.53 -11.22 18.66
C ARG A 362 15.17 -12.45 19.30
N CYS A 363 15.96 -13.23 18.55
CA CYS A 363 16.69 -14.38 19.09
C CYS A 363 17.68 -14.03 20.22
N ARG A 364 18.29 -12.83 20.20
CA ARG A 364 19.12 -12.34 21.31
C ARG A 364 18.27 -12.03 22.54
N SER A 365 17.16 -11.33 22.38
CA SER A 365 16.25 -10.97 23.48
C SER A 365 15.49 -12.15 24.11
N SER A 366 15.39 -13.29 23.43
CA SER A 366 14.67 -14.48 23.91
C SER A 366 15.55 -15.52 24.62
N SER A 367 16.79 -15.17 24.98
CA SER A 367 17.66 -16.04 25.79
C SER A 367 17.27 -15.94 27.27
N PRO A 368 16.93 -17.04 27.97
CA PRO A 368 16.67 -16.98 29.40
C PRO A 368 17.88 -16.50 30.18
N ALA A 369 17.66 -15.65 31.18
CA ALA A 369 18.72 -15.26 32.12
C ALA A 369 19.11 -16.50 32.96
N VAL A 370 20.21 -17.14 32.59
CA VAL A 370 20.82 -18.20 33.42
C VAL A 370 21.29 -17.56 34.72
N GLY A 371 20.59 -17.88 35.81
CA GLY A 371 20.87 -17.31 37.12
C GLY A 371 22.29 -17.62 37.59
N SER A 372 22.94 -16.63 38.21
CA SER A 372 24.25 -16.78 38.83
C SER A 372 24.19 -17.78 39.99
N SER A 373 24.59 -19.03 39.76
CA SER A 373 24.94 -19.98 40.82
C SER A 373 26.46 -20.05 40.98
N THR A 374 26.94 -19.61 42.13
CA THR A 374 28.36 -19.72 42.53
C THR A 374 28.71 -21.17 42.88
N SER A 375 29.69 -21.74 42.18
CA SER A 375 30.45 -22.90 42.66
C SER A 375 31.94 -22.75 42.29
N SER A 376 32.80 -23.38 43.07
CA SER A 376 34.24 -23.09 43.12
C SER A 376 35.10 -24.02 42.25
N HIS A 377 36.32 -23.54 41.97
CA HIS A 377 37.52 -24.22 41.45
C HIS A 377 37.41 -25.73 41.12
N THR A 378 37.90 -26.15 39.95
CA THR A 378 39.35 -26.35 39.78
C THR A 378 39.79 -26.44 38.31
N SER A 379 41.10 -26.34 38.07
CA SER A 379 41.70 -26.13 36.75
C SER A 379 42.40 -27.37 36.17
N SER A 380 42.39 -27.48 34.84
CA SER A 380 43.44 -28.17 34.07
C SER A 380 43.55 -27.59 32.66
N ARG A 381 44.67 -27.87 31.96
CA ARG A 381 45.04 -27.29 30.65
C ARG A 381 44.72 -28.27 29.51
N GLY A 382 44.36 -27.74 28.34
CA GLY A 382 44.31 -28.45 27.06
C GLY A 382 44.27 -27.45 25.89
N SER A 383 44.92 -27.76 24.77
CA SER A 383 45.13 -26.81 23.66
C SER A 383 44.96 -27.48 22.27
N VAL A 384 45.15 -26.69 21.20
CA VAL A 384 45.21 -27.06 19.77
C VAL A 384 43.85 -27.05 19.02
N SER A 385 43.92 -26.82 17.70
CA SER A 385 42.85 -26.60 16.71
C SER A 385 43.22 -27.38 15.41
N PRO A 386 42.55 -27.23 14.25
CA PRO A 386 41.16 -26.84 13.93
C PRO A 386 40.44 -27.81 12.94
N ALA A 387 39.20 -27.46 12.54
CA ALA A 387 38.51 -27.91 11.30
C ALA A 387 38.03 -29.39 11.23
N PRO A 388 37.33 -29.81 10.15
CA PRO A 388 36.02 -29.33 9.68
C PRO A 388 34.99 -30.49 9.49
N LEU A 389 33.72 -30.21 9.10
CA LEU A 389 32.96 -30.88 8.00
C LEU A 389 31.40 -30.79 8.06
N SER A 390 30.82 -30.64 6.86
CA SER A 390 29.58 -31.25 6.31
C SER A 390 28.21 -31.22 7.02
N ASN A 391 27.22 -30.73 6.26
CA ASN A 391 25.88 -31.30 6.03
C ASN A 391 25.40 -32.50 6.90
N ARG A 392 24.27 -32.33 7.62
CA ARG A 392 23.32 -33.45 7.81
C ARG A 392 21.85 -33.07 8.06
N LYS A 393 21.10 -33.12 6.95
CA LYS A 393 19.67 -33.50 6.83
C LYS A 393 19.09 -34.18 8.09
N ARG A 394 18.08 -33.59 8.74
CA ARG A 394 17.35 -34.21 9.86
C ARG A 394 15.93 -34.64 9.46
N LYS A 395 15.60 -35.89 9.80
CA LYS A 395 14.30 -36.55 9.66
C LYS A 395 13.72 -36.76 11.06
N ARG A 396 12.49 -36.29 11.32
CA ARG A 396 11.56 -36.82 12.33
C ARG A 396 10.18 -36.78 11.67
N ALA A 397 9.52 -37.91 11.40
CA ALA A 397 9.01 -38.94 12.33
C ALA A 397 7.72 -38.46 13.01
N ALA A 398 6.60 -39.07 12.59
CA ALA A 398 5.27 -38.87 13.18
C ALA A 398 5.07 -39.80 14.38
N ALA A 399 4.11 -39.44 15.23
CA ALA A 399 3.54 -40.30 16.26
C ALA A 399 2.01 -40.12 16.23
N HIS A 400 1.27 -41.19 16.50
CA HIS A 400 -0.19 -41.22 16.42
C HIS A 400 -0.83 -41.03 17.80
N THR A 401 -2.02 -40.40 17.78
CA THR A 401 -3.18 -40.57 18.69
C THR A 401 -2.99 -41.31 20.03
N ASN A 402 -3.40 -40.66 21.11
CA ASN A 402 -4.67 -40.95 21.79
C ASN A 402 -5.21 -39.65 22.41
N GLY A 403 -6.46 -39.62 22.87
CA GLY A 403 -7.16 -38.40 23.28
C GLY A 403 -7.67 -38.40 24.73
N ASP A 404 -8.75 -37.64 24.88
CA ASP A 404 -9.74 -37.64 25.97
C ASP A 404 -9.51 -36.71 27.19
N ASP A 405 -10.68 -36.28 27.70
CA ASP A 405 -11.05 -35.40 28.81
C ASP A 405 -10.68 -33.90 28.84
N GLU A 406 -11.75 -33.11 29.02
CA GLU A 406 -11.76 -31.68 29.29
C GLU A 406 -11.63 -31.41 30.81
N THR A 407 -11.28 -30.18 31.18
CA THR A 407 -12.12 -29.40 32.11
C THR A 407 -11.73 -27.93 32.09
N THR A 408 -12.73 -27.03 32.02
CA THR A 408 -12.53 -25.58 32.05
C THR A 408 -12.77 -25.02 33.45
N ALA A 409 -11.94 -24.05 33.86
CA ALA A 409 -12.20 -23.23 35.04
C ALA A 409 -11.77 -21.78 34.77
N ALA A 410 -12.74 -20.92 34.44
CA ALA A 410 -12.52 -19.50 34.21
C ALA A 410 -13.02 -18.68 35.41
N GLY A 411 -12.25 -17.68 35.85
CA GLY A 411 -12.79 -16.66 36.76
C GLY A 411 -11.82 -15.99 37.73
N LYS A 412 -11.17 -14.90 37.28
CA LYS A 412 -11.03 -13.67 38.09
C LYS A 412 -10.61 -12.49 37.21
N ARG A 413 -11.43 -11.44 37.22
CA ARG A 413 -11.08 -10.14 36.62
C ARG A 413 -10.16 -9.39 37.59
N SER A 414 -9.01 -8.94 37.12
CA SER A 414 -8.26 -7.83 37.72
C SER A 414 -7.89 -6.84 36.61
N SER A 415 -7.98 -5.55 36.92
CA SER A 415 -7.74 -4.47 35.97
C SER A 415 -6.25 -4.17 35.87
N THR A 416 -5.66 -4.38 34.69
CA THR A 416 -4.34 -3.87 34.32
C THR A 416 -4.44 -2.94 33.11
N PRO A 417 -3.66 -1.83 33.07
CA PRO A 417 -3.71 -0.90 31.95
C PRO A 417 -3.12 -1.52 30.68
N HIS A 418 -3.55 -1.02 29.51
CA HIS A 418 -3.23 -1.56 28.19
C HIS A 418 -1.73 -1.84 27.96
N ALA A 419 -1.35 -3.12 28.04
CA ALA A 419 -0.13 -3.58 27.38
C ALA A 419 -0.34 -3.51 25.85
N PRO A 420 0.59 -2.94 25.07
CA PRO A 420 0.46 -2.89 23.62
C PRO A 420 0.50 -4.31 23.04
N VAL A 421 -0.35 -4.58 22.05
CA VAL A 421 -0.38 -5.86 21.32
C VAL A 421 0.90 -5.97 20.49
N HIS A 422 1.95 -6.53 21.08
CA HIS A 422 3.23 -6.71 20.40
C HIS A 422 3.07 -7.63 19.19
N THR A 423 3.34 -7.08 18.01
CA THR A 423 3.18 -7.75 16.73
C THR A 423 4.15 -8.92 16.59
N ASN A 424 3.63 -10.13 16.54
CA ASN A 424 4.39 -11.38 16.33
C ASN A 424 4.41 -11.87 14.87
N CYS A 425 4.12 -10.99 13.91
CA CYS A 425 4.38 -11.24 12.50
C CYS A 425 5.86 -10.94 12.17
N PRO A 426 6.61 -11.86 11.56
CA PRO A 426 7.97 -11.59 11.10
C PRO A 426 7.98 -10.61 9.92
N LEU A 427 9.02 -9.77 9.85
CA LEU A 427 9.26 -8.93 8.68
C LEU A 427 9.54 -9.81 7.45
N GLN A 428 8.74 -9.64 6.40
CA GLN A 428 8.91 -10.43 5.18
C GLN A 428 10.19 -10.01 4.44
N ARG A 429 11.04 -11.00 4.15
CA ARG A 429 12.16 -10.87 3.22
C ARG A 429 11.63 -10.80 1.79
N HIS A 430 12.11 -9.85 1.00
CA HIS A 430 11.74 -9.69 -0.42
C HIS A 430 12.96 -9.92 -1.32
N MET A 431 12.70 -10.28 -2.58
CA MET A 431 13.69 -10.55 -3.63
C MET A 431 13.35 -9.72 -4.88
N HIS A 432 14.36 -9.10 -5.49
CA HIS A 432 14.19 -8.25 -6.66
C HIS A 432 13.91 -9.09 -7.92
N TYR A 433 12.90 -8.72 -8.71
CA TYR A 433 12.37 -9.53 -9.80
C TYR A 433 11.85 -8.65 -10.94
N ARG A 434 12.11 -9.07 -12.19
CA ARG A 434 11.56 -8.44 -13.41
C ARG A 434 10.79 -9.43 -14.25
N VAL A 435 9.78 -8.92 -14.94
CA VAL A 435 9.07 -9.61 -16.02
C VAL A 435 8.71 -8.60 -17.12
N ALA A 436 8.88 -9.02 -18.37
CA ALA A 436 8.50 -8.27 -19.57
C ALA A 436 7.41 -9.00 -20.34
N PHE A 437 6.46 -8.24 -20.88
CA PHE A 437 5.28 -8.71 -21.61
C PHE A 437 5.21 -8.04 -22.99
N GLU A 438 4.64 -8.71 -23.99
CA GLU A 438 4.52 -8.13 -25.34
C GLU A 438 3.56 -6.94 -25.36
N GLU A 439 2.46 -7.01 -24.62
CA GLU A 439 1.37 -6.05 -24.72
C GLU A 439 1.50 -4.88 -23.75
N VAL A 440 1.33 -3.66 -24.28
CA VAL A 440 1.20 -2.43 -23.48
C VAL A 440 -0.29 -2.08 -23.38
N CYS A 441 -0.96 -2.64 -22.38
CA CYS A 441 -2.40 -2.44 -22.17
C CYS A 441 -2.74 -1.07 -21.55
N LEU A 442 -3.99 -0.65 -21.70
CA LEU A 442 -4.58 0.52 -21.04
C LEU A 442 -5.17 0.12 -19.67
N PRO A 443 -5.09 0.96 -18.62
CA PRO A 443 -5.75 0.69 -17.34
C PRO A 443 -7.28 0.71 -17.47
N LEU A 444 -8.00 -0.14 -16.72
CA LEU A 444 -9.47 -0.30 -16.81
C LEU A 444 -10.26 1.03 -16.81
N LYS A 445 -9.83 2.01 -15.99
CA LYS A 445 -10.43 3.36 -15.94
C LYS A 445 -10.45 4.15 -17.28
N LYS A 446 -9.82 3.65 -18.35
CA LYS A 446 -9.81 4.22 -19.70
C LYS A 446 -10.88 3.67 -20.66
N PHE A 447 -11.82 2.84 -20.18
CA PHE A 447 -12.95 2.37 -20.99
C PHE A 447 -13.75 3.54 -21.63
N VAL A 448 -14.41 3.33 -22.77
CA VAL A 448 -15.19 4.39 -23.44
C VAL A 448 -16.61 4.56 -22.87
N ASN A 449 -17.34 3.46 -22.69
CA ASN A 449 -18.73 3.40 -22.18
C ASN A 449 -18.94 2.16 -21.28
N GLY A 450 -20.11 2.03 -20.67
CA GLY A 450 -20.50 0.92 -19.80
C GLY A 450 -20.48 -0.45 -20.51
N HIS A 451 -20.85 -0.51 -21.80
CA HIS A 451 -20.77 -1.74 -22.60
C HIS A 451 -19.33 -2.26 -22.68
N GLN A 452 -18.36 -1.39 -22.98
CA GLN A 452 -16.95 -1.76 -23.02
C GLN A 452 -16.42 -2.15 -21.63
N LEU A 453 -16.86 -1.48 -20.56
CA LEU A 453 -16.52 -1.87 -19.19
C LEU A 453 -17.03 -3.29 -18.87
N GLY A 454 -18.30 -3.59 -19.17
CA GLY A 454 -18.88 -4.92 -18.98
C GLY A 454 -18.20 -6.00 -19.83
N SER A 455 -17.87 -5.69 -21.08
CA SER A 455 -17.15 -6.60 -22.00
C SER A 455 -15.73 -6.94 -21.51
N VAL A 456 -15.00 -5.96 -20.97
CA VAL A 456 -13.67 -6.18 -20.39
C VAL A 456 -13.74 -7.00 -19.10
N VAL A 457 -14.78 -6.82 -18.29
CA VAL A 457 -15.05 -7.66 -17.10
C VAL A 457 -15.44 -9.09 -17.51
N LEU A 458 -16.28 -9.27 -18.54
CA LEU A 458 -16.61 -10.59 -19.10
C LEU A 458 -15.36 -11.35 -19.59
N ASP A 459 -14.48 -10.69 -20.36
CA ASP A 459 -13.22 -11.31 -20.78
C ASP A 459 -12.36 -11.74 -19.58
N GLY A 460 -12.32 -10.94 -18.51
CA GLY A 460 -11.67 -11.29 -17.25
C GLY A 460 -12.29 -12.52 -16.55
N ILE A 461 -13.62 -12.58 -16.47
CA ILE A 461 -14.36 -13.73 -15.90
C ILE A 461 -14.14 -14.99 -16.75
N ARG A 462 -14.14 -14.86 -18.09
CA ARG A 462 -13.86 -15.96 -19.03
C ARG A 462 -12.42 -16.47 -18.87
N THR A 463 -11.45 -15.56 -18.69
CA THR A 463 -10.05 -15.91 -18.37
C THR A 463 -9.99 -16.73 -17.09
N HIS A 464 -10.65 -16.25 -16.03
CA HIS A 464 -10.67 -16.94 -14.74
C HIS A 464 -11.37 -18.30 -14.82
N TYR A 465 -12.45 -18.43 -15.61
CA TYR A 465 -13.11 -19.71 -15.87
C TYR A 465 -12.17 -20.70 -16.56
N GLN A 466 -11.47 -20.29 -17.63
CA GLN A 466 -10.48 -21.13 -18.32
C GLN A 466 -9.40 -21.61 -17.34
N VAL A 467 -8.79 -20.71 -16.56
CA VAL A 467 -7.70 -21.07 -15.62
C VAL A 467 -8.16 -21.93 -14.44
N ALA A 468 -9.36 -21.69 -13.92
CA ALA A 468 -9.93 -22.44 -12.79
C ALA A 468 -10.38 -23.85 -13.19
N THR A 469 -10.85 -24.04 -14.42
CA THR A 469 -11.36 -25.34 -14.90
C THR A 469 -10.34 -26.17 -15.70
N HIS A 470 -9.25 -25.56 -16.19
CA HIS A 470 -8.26 -26.26 -17.01
C HIS A 470 -7.56 -27.41 -16.22
N PRO A 471 -7.67 -28.70 -16.64
CA PRO A 471 -7.32 -29.85 -15.81
C PRO A 471 -5.87 -29.96 -15.32
N LYS A 472 -4.92 -29.26 -15.97
CA LYS A 472 -3.50 -29.24 -15.57
C LYS A 472 -3.08 -27.98 -14.81
N ILE A 473 -3.98 -27.00 -14.67
CA ILE A 473 -3.67 -25.70 -14.03
C ILE A 473 -4.53 -25.56 -12.77
N GLY A 474 -5.86 -25.48 -12.93
CA GLY A 474 -6.83 -25.44 -11.83
C GLY A 474 -6.49 -24.43 -10.73
N ARG A 475 -6.33 -23.15 -11.07
CA ARG A 475 -5.92 -22.08 -10.11
C ARG A 475 -7.00 -20.99 -9.95
N LEU A 476 -7.05 -20.39 -8.76
CA LEU A 476 -7.78 -19.14 -8.47
C LEU A 476 -6.81 -17.96 -8.44
N HIS A 477 -7.25 -16.76 -8.80
CA HIS A 477 -6.37 -15.58 -8.94
C HIS A 477 -6.00 -14.93 -7.59
N ARG A 478 -6.95 -14.83 -6.64
CA ARG A 478 -6.79 -14.29 -5.27
C ARG A 478 -6.41 -12.80 -5.16
N ASP A 479 -6.47 -12.04 -6.24
CA ASP A 479 -6.33 -10.57 -6.24
C ASP A 479 -7.02 -9.96 -7.46
N ILE A 480 -8.29 -10.33 -7.71
CA ILE A 480 -9.11 -9.64 -8.71
C ILE A 480 -9.29 -8.18 -8.25
N SER A 481 -8.79 -7.23 -9.05
CA SER A 481 -8.73 -5.82 -8.68
C SER A 481 -8.79 -4.89 -9.89
N SER A 482 -9.17 -3.63 -9.63
CA SER A 482 -9.18 -2.53 -10.61
C SER A 482 -7.81 -2.26 -11.28
N GLY A 483 -6.70 -2.70 -10.67
CA GLY A 483 -5.35 -2.57 -11.24
C GLY A 483 -4.93 -3.76 -12.10
N ASN A 484 -5.55 -4.93 -11.90
CA ASN A 484 -5.13 -6.21 -12.47
C ASN A 484 -5.94 -6.60 -13.71
N LEU A 485 -7.14 -6.01 -13.89
CA LEU A 485 -7.88 -5.99 -15.15
C LEU A 485 -7.44 -4.80 -16.03
N LEU A 486 -7.13 -5.08 -17.29
CA LEU A 486 -6.59 -4.13 -18.26
C LEU A 486 -7.37 -4.22 -19.59
N ILE A 487 -7.26 -3.17 -20.42
CA ILE A 487 -7.90 -3.08 -21.73
C ILE A 487 -6.82 -3.18 -22.82
N LEU A 488 -6.96 -4.13 -23.73
CA LEU A 488 -6.05 -4.35 -24.85
C LEU A 488 -6.81 -4.21 -26.17
N PRO A 489 -6.61 -3.12 -26.95
CA PRO A 489 -7.12 -3.05 -28.31
C PRO A 489 -6.38 -4.07 -29.20
N LYS A 490 -7.14 -4.88 -29.94
CA LYS A 490 -6.64 -5.85 -30.92
C LYS A 490 -7.27 -5.58 -32.28
N ILE A 491 -6.49 -5.65 -33.35
CA ILE A 491 -7.00 -5.53 -34.72
C ILE A 491 -7.60 -6.88 -35.13
N LYS A 492 -8.92 -6.96 -35.25
CA LYS A 492 -9.62 -8.11 -35.83
C LYS A 492 -9.77 -7.93 -37.34
N ARG A 493 -9.78 -9.04 -38.08
CA ARG A 493 -10.02 -9.10 -39.52
C ARG A 493 -11.36 -9.79 -39.78
N GLY A 494 -12.11 -9.31 -40.78
CA GLY A 494 -13.37 -9.93 -41.19
C GLY A 494 -13.18 -11.28 -41.89
N PRO A 495 -14.26 -12.07 -42.10
CA PRO A 495 -14.18 -13.40 -42.71
C PRO A 495 -13.53 -13.43 -44.10
N GLN A 496 -13.59 -12.32 -44.85
CA GLN A 496 -12.95 -12.17 -46.17
C GLN A 496 -11.58 -11.47 -46.12
N GLY A 497 -11.02 -11.20 -44.93
CA GLY A 497 -9.69 -10.60 -44.72
C GLY A 497 -9.52 -9.12 -45.11
N LYS A 498 -10.46 -8.56 -45.90
CA LYS A 498 -10.46 -7.16 -46.34
C LYS A 498 -10.79 -6.20 -45.20
N ASP A 499 -11.93 -6.41 -44.55
CA ASP A 499 -12.40 -5.56 -43.46
C ASP A 499 -11.54 -5.76 -42.22
N ARG A 500 -11.23 -4.65 -41.53
CA ARG A 500 -10.47 -4.63 -40.27
C ARG A 500 -11.20 -3.73 -39.29
N TRP A 501 -11.24 -4.10 -38.02
CA TRP A 501 -11.75 -3.25 -36.95
C TRP A 501 -10.94 -3.44 -35.67
N ILE A 502 -11.04 -2.47 -34.76
CA ILE A 502 -10.46 -2.56 -33.43
C ILE A 502 -11.48 -3.22 -32.51
N ALA A 503 -11.05 -4.24 -31.77
CA ALA A 503 -11.82 -4.85 -30.70
C ALA A 503 -11.02 -4.73 -29.40
N TRP A 504 -11.61 -4.10 -28.39
CA TRP A 504 -11.02 -3.95 -27.06
C TRP A 504 -11.31 -5.21 -26.26
N THR A 505 -10.29 -6.02 -26.03
CA THR A 505 -10.36 -7.23 -25.21
C THR A 505 -9.88 -6.95 -23.79
N GLY A 506 -10.51 -7.56 -22.79
CA GLY A 506 -10.01 -7.53 -21.42
C GLY A 506 -8.72 -8.35 -21.28
N VAL A 507 -7.85 -7.99 -20.33
CA VAL A 507 -6.67 -8.79 -19.97
C VAL A 507 -6.55 -8.88 -18.46
N LEU A 508 -6.41 -10.10 -17.94
CA LEU A 508 -6.26 -10.39 -16.51
C LEU A 508 -4.79 -10.68 -16.16
N SER A 509 -4.22 -9.90 -15.22
CA SER A 509 -2.78 -9.80 -14.96
C SER A 509 -2.45 -9.79 -13.45
N ASP A 510 -1.15 -9.89 -13.11
CA ASP A 510 -0.63 -10.03 -11.73
C ASP A 510 -0.98 -11.36 -11.03
N TRP A 511 -0.82 -12.47 -11.77
CA TRP A 511 -1.08 -13.85 -11.30
C TRP A 511 -0.18 -14.34 -10.15
N GLU A 512 0.73 -13.53 -9.59
CA GLU A 512 1.71 -13.95 -8.56
C GLU A 512 1.05 -14.49 -7.27
N MET A 513 -0.16 -14.04 -6.97
CA MET A 513 -0.91 -14.45 -5.77
C MET A 513 -1.78 -15.70 -6.00
N SER A 514 -1.86 -16.18 -7.25
CA SER A 514 -2.70 -17.32 -7.61
C SER A 514 -2.25 -18.61 -6.93
N LYS A 515 -3.21 -19.49 -6.62
CA LYS A 515 -2.93 -20.81 -6.01
C LYS A 515 -3.78 -21.89 -6.67
N PRO A 516 -3.28 -23.15 -6.73
CA PRO A 516 -4.11 -24.30 -7.09
C PRO A 516 -5.35 -24.40 -6.20
N ILE A 517 -6.45 -24.89 -6.77
CA ILE A 517 -7.67 -25.25 -6.05
C ILE A 517 -7.36 -26.50 -5.22
N GLU A 518 -7.61 -26.44 -3.90
CA GLU A 518 -7.39 -27.58 -3.00
C GLU A 518 -8.33 -28.74 -3.40
N GLY A 519 -7.73 -29.90 -3.69
CA GLY A 519 -8.43 -31.08 -4.20
C GLY A 519 -7.76 -31.74 -5.42
N LEU A 520 -7.01 -30.99 -6.23
CA LEU A 520 -6.28 -31.54 -7.39
C LEU A 520 -4.87 -32.05 -7.07
N HIS A 521 -4.23 -31.57 -6.00
CA HIS A 521 -2.95 -32.07 -5.50
C HIS A 521 -2.88 -32.02 -3.97
N GLU A 522 -2.34 -33.07 -3.35
CA GLU A 522 -2.09 -33.13 -1.90
C GLU A 522 -0.88 -32.25 -1.51
N THR A 523 -1.12 -30.98 -1.15
CA THR A 523 -0.08 -30.12 -0.55
C THR A 523 -0.51 -29.52 0.78
N SER A 524 -0.26 -30.28 1.85
CA SER A 524 0.06 -29.84 3.21
C SER A 524 -0.54 -28.52 3.75
N LYS A 525 -1.23 -28.61 4.89
CA LYS A 525 -1.82 -27.53 5.72
C LYS A 525 -0.85 -26.44 6.26
N ALA A 526 0.35 -26.31 5.67
CA ALA A 526 1.42 -25.39 6.08
C ALA A 526 1.38 -24.03 5.36
N SER A 527 0.44 -23.78 4.43
CA SER A 527 0.36 -22.53 3.67
C SER A 527 -0.50 -21.43 4.32
N GLN A 528 -0.68 -21.44 5.65
CA GLN A 528 -1.18 -20.27 6.39
C GLN A 528 -0.09 -19.18 6.45
N ALA A 529 0.11 -18.49 5.33
CA ALA A 529 1.19 -17.51 5.15
C ALA A 529 0.67 -16.22 4.51
N SER A 530 0.48 -15.19 5.34
CA SER A 530 0.06 -13.82 5.02
C SER A 530 -1.35 -13.62 4.41
N ARG A 531 -1.96 -12.49 4.78
CA ARG A 531 -3.23 -11.95 4.28
C ARG A 531 -2.97 -11.24 2.95
N THR A 532 -3.65 -11.65 1.88
CA THR A 532 -3.31 -11.31 0.49
C THR A 532 -4.55 -10.90 -0.30
N GLY A 533 -4.44 -9.87 -1.14
CA GLY A 533 -5.53 -9.39 -1.99
C GLY A 533 -6.00 -7.98 -1.61
N THR A 534 -6.54 -7.26 -2.59
CA THR A 534 -6.97 -5.87 -2.46
C THR A 534 -8.30 -5.75 -1.68
N TYR A 535 -8.26 -5.36 -0.40
CA TYR A 535 -9.43 -5.34 0.51
C TYR A 535 -10.66 -4.62 -0.03
N GLN A 536 -10.47 -3.59 -0.85
CA GLN A 536 -11.55 -2.88 -1.53
C GLN A 536 -12.44 -3.84 -2.36
N PHE A 537 -11.82 -4.74 -3.13
CA PHE A 537 -12.52 -5.66 -4.03
C PHE A 537 -12.77 -7.03 -3.40
N MET A 538 -12.05 -7.36 -2.32
CA MET A 538 -12.25 -8.58 -1.54
C MET A 538 -13.71 -8.78 -1.11
N SER A 539 -14.16 -10.03 -1.15
CA SER A 539 -15.52 -10.46 -0.79
C SER A 539 -15.84 -10.23 0.69
N VAL A 540 -17.12 -10.00 1.00
CA VAL A 540 -17.60 -9.83 2.38
C VAL A 540 -17.24 -11.03 3.26
N ASN A 541 -17.33 -12.25 2.73
CA ASN A 541 -16.96 -13.49 3.42
C ASN A 541 -15.48 -13.49 3.87
N LEU A 542 -14.54 -13.14 2.99
CA LEU A 542 -13.10 -13.09 3.32
C LEU A 542 -12.75 -11.89 4.22
N LEU A 543 -13.54 -10.81 4.16
CA LEU A 543 -13.40 -9.64 5.04
C LEU A 543 -13.88 -9.91 6.48
N LEU A 544 -14.92 -10.73 6.64
CA LEU A 544 -15.48 -11.21 7.92
C LEU A 544 -14.75 -12.42 8.51
N ARG A 545 -14.28 -13.34 7.67
CA ARG A 545 -13.72 -14.65 8.06
C ARG A 545 -12.30 -14.85 7.50
N PRO A 546 -11.27 -14.14 8.02
CA PRO A 546 -9.92 -14.11 7.42
C PRO A 546 -9.14 -15.43 7.44
N SER A 547 -9.68 -16.48 8.07
CA SER A 547 -9.15 -17.84 8.09
C SER A 547 -9.69 -18.75 6.98
N GLN A 548 -10.69 -18.30 6.22
CA GLN A 548 -11.33 -19.07 5.16
C GLN A 548 -10.52 -18.98 3.84
N TYR A 549 -10.54 -20.06 3.06
CA TYR A 549 -9.92 -20.12 1.73
C TYR A 549 -10.78 -19.39 0.69
N SER A 550 -10.15 -18.78 -0.32
CA SER A 550 -10.87 -18.26 -1.48
C SER A 550 -11.45 -19.41 -2.30
N SER A 551 -12.67 -19.24 -2.81
CA SER A 551 -13.29 -20.14 -3.79
C SER A 551 -13.87 -19.32 -4.95
N VAL A 552 -14.33 -19.97 -6.02
CA VAL A 552 -14.89 -19.30 -7.22
C VAL A 552 -15.93 -18.21 -6.86
N PRO A 553 -16.93 -18.45 -6.00
CA PRO A 553 -17.86 -17.41 -5.56
C PRO A 553 -17.21 -16.13 -4.99
N GLU A 554 -16.10 -16.23 -4.24
CA GLU A 554 -15.41 -15.07 -3.67
C GLU A 554 -14.62 -14.28 -4.74
N GLU A 555 -14.06 -14.96 -5.74
CA GLU A 555 -13.43 -14.32 -6.90
C GLU A 555 -14.51 -13.63 -7.78
N LEU A 556 -15.68 -14.25 -7.95
CA LEU A 556 -16.85 -13.67 -8.65
C LEU A 556 -17.42 -12.43 -7.95
N GLU A 557 -17.52 -12.43 -6.62
CA GLU A 557 -17.87 -11.22 -5.86
C GLU A 557 -16.81 -10.13 -6.04
N SER A 558 -15.54 -10.50 -6.19
CA SER A 558 -14.46 -9.54 -6.47
C SER A 558 -14.57 -8.92 -7.88
N PHE A 559 -14.99 -9.69 -8.90
CA PHE A 559 -15.34 -9.13 -10.21
C PHE A 559 -16.53 -8.16 -10.14
N PHE A 560 -17.59 -8.50 -9.38
CA PHE A 560 -18.72 -7.61 -9.12
C PHE A 560 -18.26 -6.29 -8.48
N HIS A 561 -17.41 -6.36 -7.43
CA HIS A 561 -16.89 -5.17 -6.74
C HIS A 561 -16.06 -4.27 -7.67
N VAL A 562 -15.29 -4.84 -8.61
CA VAL A 562 -14.53 -4.05 -9.60
C VAL A 562 -15.46 -3.37 -10.61
N LEU A 563 -16.48 -4.09 -11.11
CA LEU A 563 -17.48 -3.53 -12.02
C LEU A 563 -18.25 -2.38 -11.37
N LEU A 564 -18.79 -2.60 -10.16
CA LEU A 564 -19.54 -1.61 -9.38
C LEU A 564 -18.72 -0.36 -9.06
N TYR A 565 -17.44 -0.53 -8.69
CA TYR A 565 -16.54 0.60 -8.43
C TYR A 565 -16.31 1.46 -9.67
N HIS A 566 -16.11 0.86 -10.84
CA HIS A 566 -15.93 1.61 -12.08
C HIS A 566 -17.24 2.21 -12.60
N ALA A 567 -18.37 1.54 -12.39
CA ALA A 567 -19.70 2.06 -12.72
C ALA A 567 -19.98 3.35 -11.94
N VAL A 568 -20.05 3.29 -10.61
CA VAL A 568 -20.36 4.46 -9.74
C VAL A 568 -19.38 5.61 -9.99
N ARG A 569 -18.09 5.32 -10.19
CA ARG A 569 -17.06 6.36 -10.34
C ARG A 569 -17.06 7.06 -11.71
N HIS A 570 -17.58 6.44 -12.76
CA HIS A 570 -17.35 6.88 -14.15
C HIS A 570 -18.56 6.82 -15.08
N LEU A 571 -19.69 6.22 -14.71
CA LEU A 571 -20.94 6.22 -15.48
C LEU A 571 -21.95 7.18 -14.85
N ARG A 572 -22.89 7.67 -15.66
CA ARG A 572 -24.10 8.36 -15.19
C ARG A 572 -24.92 7.39 -14.35
N SER A 573 -25.45 7.87 -13.22
CA SER A 573 -26.27 7.10 -12.30
C SER A 573 -27.12 8.03 -11.44
N SER A 574 -28.05 7.47 -10.66
CA SER A 574 -28.83 8.20 -9.64
C SER A 574 -28.00 8.69 -8.43
N CYS A 575 -26.67 8.53 -8.43
CA CYS A 575 -25.80 8.90 -7.31
C CYS A 575 -25.30 10.35 -7.38
N ASP A 576 -25.87 11.25 -6.57
CA ASP A 576 -25.45 12.65 -6.48
C ASP A 576 -24.00 12.85 -5.97
N ASP A 577 -23.52 11.99 -5.06
CA ASP A 577 -22.13 12.00 -4.57
C ASP A 577 -21.49 10.59 -4.66
N PRO A 578 -20.92 10.24 -5.84
CA PRO A 578 -20.18 9.01 -6.02
C PRO A 578 -18.98 8.85 -5.10
N TRP A 579 -18.39 9.94 -4.57
CA TRP A 579 -17.18 9.85 -3.75
C TRP A 579 -17.50 9.44 -2.32
N SER A 580 -18.50 10.07 -1.69
CA SER A 580 -18.99 9.65 -0.37
C SER A 580 -19.62 8.26 -0.44
N TRP A 581 -20.31 7.92 -1.53
CA TRP A 581 -20.86 6.57 -1.73
C TRP A 581 -19.73 5.52 -1.79
N ILE A 582 -18.71 5.76 -2.62
CA ILE A 582 -17.53 4.90 -2.72
C ILE A 582 -16.83 4.78 -1.37
N ASP A 583 -16.65 5.86 -0.61
CA ASP A 583 -15.96 5.78 0.68
C ASP A 583 -16.72 4.91 1.69
N GLN A 584 -18.05 5.08 1.78
CA GLN A 584 -18.89 4.31 2.69
C GLN A 584 -19.09 2.84 2.31
N TYR A 585 -19.04 2.51 1.01
CA TYR A 585 -19.12 1.13 0.52
C TYR A 585 -17.77 0.40 0.52
N PHE A 586 -16.69 1.07 0.09
CA PHE A 586 -15.40 0.44 -0.18
C PHE A 586 -14.30 0.72 0.85
N ASN A 587 -14.28 1.90 1.48
CA ASN A 587 -13.17 2.34 2.32
C ASN A 587 -13.45 2.29 3.82
N ASN A 588 -14.73 2.36 4.23
CA ASN A 588 -15.18 2.30 5.63
C ASN A 588 -15.07 0.86 6.23
N TYR A 589 -13.88 0.29 6.15
CA TYR A 589 -13.52 -1.04 6.65
C TYR A 589 -12.84 -0.90 8.02
N SER A 590 -13.52 -1.35 9.08
CA SER A 590 -13.07 -1.10 10.47
C SER A 590 -11.94 -2.03 10.95
N GLY A 591 -11.46 -2.95 10.12
CA GLY A 591 -10.43 -3.93 10.46
C GLY A 591 -11.01 -5.28 10.92
N PRO A 592 -10.29 -6.41 10.71
CA PRO A 592 -10.81 -7.75 11.00
C PRO A 592 -10.96 -8.05 12.51
N ASN A 593 -10.44 -7.17 13.36
CA ASN A 593 -10.54 -7.26 14.83
C ASN A 593 -11.65 -6.36 15.39
N ARG A 594 -12.55 -5.83 14.56
CA ARG A 594 -13.69 -4.99 14.98
C ARG A 594 -15.01 -5.62 14.57
N MET A 595 -16.04 -5.34 15.37
CA MET A 595 -17.36 -5.99 15.32
C MET A 595 -18.20 -5.65 14.07
N TYR A 596 -17.77 -4.67 13.28
CA TYR A 596 -18.43 -4.23 12.05
C TYR A 596 -17.38 -4.10 10.94
N THR A 597 -17.01 -5.19 10.30
CA THR A 597 -15.87 -5.20 9.38
C THR A 597 -16.12 -4.34 8.14
N CYS A 598 -17.29 -4.40 7.51
CA CYS A 598 -17.49 -3.96 6.11
C CYS A 598 -18.72 -3.07 5.82
N GLY A 599 -19.31 -2.41 6.81
CA GLY A 599 -20.24 -1.28 6.60
C GLY A 599 -21.40 -1.51 5.62
N LYS A 600 -21.65 -0.54 4.71
CA LYS A 600 -22.70 -0.65 3.68
C LYS A 600 -22.48 -1.81 2.70
N LYS A 601 -21.24 -2.30 2.48
CA LYS A 601 -20.98 -3.48 1.62
C LYS A 601 -21.66 -4.73 2.18
N SER A 602 -21.47 -5.03 3.47
CA SER A 602 -22.14 -6.17 4.12
C SER A 602 -23.67 -6.05 4.07
N ILE A 603 -24.22 -4.85 4.24
CA ILE A 603 -25.68 -4.62 4.17
C ILE A 603 -26.20 -4.93 2.76
N ALA A 604 -25.56 -4.39 1.72
CA ALA A 604 -25.96 -4.63 0.32
C ALA A 604 -25.83 -6.11 -0.10
N ILE A 605 -24.75 -6.78 0.32
CA ILE A 605 -24.38 -8.13 -0.13
C ILE A 605 -25.07 -9.25 0.68
N GLU A 606 -25.27 -9.06 1.99
CA GLU A 606 -25.84 -10.09 2.89
C GLU A 606 -27.31 -9.86 3.24
N VAL A 607 -27.79 -8.62 3.27
CA VAL A 607 -29.07 -8.25 3.91
C VAL A 607 -30.10 -7.76 2.89
N THR A 608 -29.85 -6.65 2.19
CA THR A 608 -30.81 -6.08 1.24
C THR A 608 -30.80 -6.84 -0.09
N GLY A 609 -29.62 -7.12 -0.65
CA GLY A 609 -29.50 -7.60 -2.03
C GLY A 609 -29.74 -6.47 -3.04
N GLU A 610 -29.64 -5.22 -2.59
CA GLU A 610 -30.00 -4.01 -3.33
C GLU A 610 -28.91 -2.95 -3.12
N LEU A 611 -28.78 -2.03 -4.08
CA LEU A 611 -27.84 -0.91 -4.00
C LEU A 611 -28.64 0.39 -3.85
N GLU A 612 -28.26 1.20 -2.88
CA GLU A 612 -28.98 2.40 -2.47
C GLU A 612 -28.06 3.62 -2.51
N THR A 613 -28.58 4.77 -2.90
CA THR A 613 -27.94 6.08 -2.73
C THR A 613 -27.83 6.48 -1.25
N LEU A 614 -27.10 7.56 -0.94
CA LEU A 614 -26.86 7.95 0.46
C LEU A 614 -27.94 8.86 1.03
N HIS A 615 -28.26 9.96 0.35
CA HIS A 615 -29.24 10.96 0.77
C HIS A 615 -29.82 11.64 -0.47
N PRO A 616 -31.13 11.48 -0.80
CA PRO A 616 -32.06 10.52 -0.19
C PRO A 616 -31.60 9.06 -0.38
N GLU A 617 -32.15 8.14 0.41
CA GLU A 617 -31.99 6.70 0.18
C GLU A 617 -33.00 6.27 -0.90
N MET A 618 -32.49 5.96 -2.09
CA MET A 618 -33.22 5.60 -3.32
C MET A 618 -32.43 4.50 -4.04
N PRO A 619 -33.02 3.74 -4.98
CA PRO A 619 -32.27 2.78 -5.79
C PRO A 619 -31.10 3.43 -6.54
N LEU A 620 -29.91 2.82 -6.44
CA LEU A 620 -28.76 3.15 -7.26
C LEU A 620 -28.91 2.49 -8.63
N LEU A 621 -29.22 3.31 -9.65
CA LEU A 621 -29.49 2.88 -11.01
C LEU A 621 -28.55 3.58 -11.99
N PHE A 622 -28.25 2.93 -13.11
CA PHE A 622 -27.41 3.41 -14.21
C PHE A 622 -28.20 3.67 -15.50
N ASP A 623 -29.53 3.51 -15.47
CA ASP A 623 -30.47 3.62 -16.60
C ASP A 623 -29.97 2.86 -17.84
N SER A 624 -29.43 1.64 -17.63
CA SER A 624 -28.81 0.84 -18.69
C SER A 624 -28.87 -0.67 -18.37
N PRO A 625 -28.60 -1.57 -19.34
CA PRO A 625 -28.65 -3.01 -19.11
C PRO A 625 -27.68 -3.51 -18.01
N LEU A 626 -26.72 -2.67 -17.59
CA LEU A 626 -25.85 -2.90 -16.44
C LEU A 626 -26.63 -3.13 -15.12
N ASP A 627 -27.78 -2.47 -14.94
CA ASP A 627 -28.61 -2.61 -13.74
C ASP A 627 -29.08 -4.06 -13.54
N LEU A 628 -29.43 -4.75 -14.65
CA LEU A 628 -29.80 -6.17 -14.63
C LEU A 628 -28.63 -7.08 -14.20
N ILE A 629 -27.39 -6.73 -14.53
CA ILE A 629 -26.20 -7.46 -14.04
C ILE A 629 -26.09 -7.32 -12.53
N PHE A 630 -26.23 -6.10 -11.99
CA PHE A 630 -26.15 -5.89 -10.56
C PHE A 630 -27.28 -6.61 -9.80
N THR A 631 -28.53 -6.48 -10.23
CA THR A 631 -29.69 -7.13 -9.57
C THR A 631 -29.59 -8.66 -9.55
N GLU A 632 -29.25 -9.28 -10.69
CA GLU A 632 -29.15 -10.75 -10.80
C GLU A 632 -27.98 -11.31 -9.99
N MET A 633 -26.84 -10.58 -9.91
CA MET A 633 -25.71 -10.99 -9.07
C MET A 633 -26.00 -10.80 -7.57
N LEU A 634 -26.57 -9.65 -7.16
CA LEU A 634 -26.88 -9.35 -5.76
C LEU A 634 -27.89 -10.33 -5.16
N THR A 635 -28.91 -10.70 -5.93
CA THR A 635 -29.93 -11.68 -5.52
C THR A 635 -29.28 -13.02 -5.17
N ARG A 636 -28.27 -13.44 -5.95
CA ARG A 636 -27.53 -14.70 -5.72
C ARG A 636 -26.50 -14.58 -4.61
N PHE A 637 -25.84 -13.43 -4.45
CA PHE A 637 -24.97 -13.19 -3.30
C PHE A 637 -25.80 -13.24 -2.00
N LYS A 638 -26.92 -12.50 -1.90
CA LYS A 638 -27.82 -12.55 -0.75
C LYS A 638 -28.28 -13.98 -0.43
N ALA A 639 -28.71 -14.73 -1.45
CA ALA A 639 -29.08 -16.14 -1.29
C ALA A 639 -27.91 -17.00 -0.75
N ARG A 640 -26.69 -16.83 -1.31
CA ARG A 640 -25.46 -17.49 -0.84
C ARG A 640 -25.13 -17.12 0.61
N TYR A 641 -25.20 -15.85 0.99
CA TYR A 641 -24.87 -15.42 2.35
C TYR A 641 -25.90 -15.91 3.38
N LYS A 642 -27.20 -15.99 3.02
CA LYS A 642 -28.21 -16.66 3.87
C LYS A 642 -27.89 -18.15 4.05
N VAL A 643 -27.53 -18.87 2.98
CA VAL A 643 -27.13 -20.28 3.04
C VAL A 643 -25.89 -20.47 3.91
N LEU A 644 -24.82 -19.69 3.68
CA LEU A 644 -23.61 -19.73 4.49
C LEU A 644 -23.91 -19.47 5.97
N ASN A 645 -24.61 -18.38 6.28
CA ASN A 645 -24.89 -17.98 7.67
C ASN A 645 -25.79 -19.00 8.41
N TYR A 646 -26.73 -19.65 7.72
CA TYR A 646 -27.50 -20.78 8.28
C TYR A 646 -26.65 -22.04 8.50
N ASP A 647 -25.87 -22.46 7.50
CA ASP A 647 -25.05 -23.67 7.60
C ASP A 647 -23.93 -23.49 8.66
N PHE A 648 -23.38 -22.27 8.83
CA PHE A 648 -22.54 -21.90 9.98
C PHE A 648 -23.30 -21.97 11.31
N SER A 649 -24.54 -21.48 11.38
CA SER A 649 -25.36 -21.50 12.60
C SER A 649 -25.70 -22.93 13.05
N LYS A 650 -25.75 -23.90 12.11
CA LYS A 650 -25.88 -25.33 12.42
C LYS A 650 -24.56 -26.02 12.80
N ALA A 651 -23.42 -25.48 12.35
CA ALA A 651 -22.10 -26.03 12.69
C ALA A 651 -21.62 -25.63 14.10
N VAL A 652 -22.16 -24.56 14.67
CA VAL A 652 -21.93 -24.16 16.06
C VAL A 652 -22.83 -24.99 16.98
N LEU A 653 -22.23 -25.73 17.92
CA LEU A 653 -22.98 -26.39 18.99
C LEU A 653 -23.81 -25.36 19.76
N PRO A 654 -25.08 -25.66 20.13
CA PRO A 654 -25.89 -24.73 20.90
C PRO A 654 -25.16 -24.37 22.21
N PRO A 655 -25.17 -23.10 22.63
CA PRO A 655 -24.51 -22.70 23.86
C PRO A 655 -25.12 -23.50 25.02
N VAL A 656 -24.27 -24.29 25.69
CA VAL A 656 -24.63 -24.92 26.97
C VAL A 656 -24.73 -23.81 27.99
N PHE A 657 -25.92 -23.20 28.08
CA PHE A 657 -26.28 -22.40 29.22
C PHE A 657 -26.10 -23.30 30.46
N PRO A 658 -25.22 -22.94 31.42
CA PRO A 658 -25.22 -23.65 32.68
C PRO A 658 -26.63 -23.51 33.25
N ALA A 659 -27.25 -24.64 33.61
CA ALA A 659 -28.53 -24.60 34.30
C ALA A 659 -28.37 -23.66 35.50
N ILE A 660 -29.30 -22.71 35.65
CA ILE A 660 -29.31 -21.83 36.82
C ILE A 660 -29.69 -22.72 38.00
N SER A 661 -28.68 -23.28 38.65
CA SER A 661 -28.80 -23.87 39.97
C SER A 661 -29.46 -22.82 40.87
N GLU A 662 -30.46 -23.24 41.64
CA GLU A 662 -31.19 -22.37 42.55
C GLU A 662 -30.21 -21.53 43.38
N PRO A 663 -30.49 -20.22 43.57
CA PRO A 663 -29.53 -19.34 44.23
C PRO A 663 -29.19 -19.91 45.62
N PRO A 664 -27.91 -20.15 45.93
CA PRO A 664 -27.54 -20.78 47.18
C PRO A 664 -28.04 -19.95 48.37
N GLU A 665 -28.53 -20.62 49.41
CA GLU A 665 -29.09 -19.98 50.59
C GLU A 665 -28.15 -18.88 51.12
N SER A 666 -28.73 -17.73 51.45
CA SER A 666 -28.01 -16.46 51.46
C SER A 666 -26.88 -16.43 52.51
N LEU A 667 -25.63 -16.50 52.05
CA LEU A 667 -24.50 -16.02 52.85
C LEU A 667 -24.64 -14.51 53.06
N PRO A 668 -24.63 -14.01 54.31
CA PRO A 668 -24.87 -12.59 54.57
C PRO A 668 -23.74 -11.71 54.03
N SER A 669 -24.08 -10.80 53.11
CA SER A 669 -23.16 -9.79 52.59
C SER A 669 -22.68 -8.87 53.72
N PRO A 670 -21.36 -8.66 53.90
CA PRO A 670 -20.84 -7.69 54.87
C PRO A 670 -21.06 -6.22 54.46
N TYR A 671 -21.67 -5.97 53.29
CA TYR A 671 -22.03 -4.64 52.80
C TYR A 671 -23.55 -4.55 52.57
N PRO A 672 -24.26 -3.60 53.21
CA PRO A 672 -25.67 -3.37 52.95
C PRO A 672 -25.85 -2.66 51.60
N ILE A 673 -26.06 -3.45 50.55
CA ILE A 673 -26.52 -2.92 49.26
C ILE A 673 -27.96 -2.42 49.48
N TYR A 674 -28.12 -1.10 49.58
CA TYR A 674 -29.43 -0.45 49.53
C TYR A 674 -30.02 -0.59 48.12
N MET A 675 -30.49 -1.79 47.78
CA MET A 675 -31.48 -1.93 46.73
C MET A 675 -32.71 -1.13 47.15
N ARG A 676 -33.10 -0.16 46.34
CA ARG A 676 -34.39 0.52 46.48
C ARG A 676 -35.46 -0.59 46.48
N PRO A 677 -36.37 -0.66 47.47
CA PRO A 677 -37.39 -1.69 47.46
C PRO A 677 -38.13 -1.63 46.12
N PRO A 678 -38.43 -2.79 45.49
CA PRO A 678 -39.13 -2.80 44.22
C PRO A 678 -40.41 -1.99 44.38
N ARG A 679 -40.69 -1.11 43.41
CA ARG A 679 -41.95 -0.37 43.37
C ARG A 679 -43.06 -1.41 43.42
N VAL A 680 -44.03 -1.22 44.32
CA VAL A 680 -45.26 -2.03 44.28
C VAL A 680 -45.86 -1.81 42.89
N LEU A 681 -45.85 -2.87 42.08
CA LEU A 681 -46.41 -2.85 40.74
C LEU A 681 -47.87 -2.49 40.89
N ASP A 682 -48.29 -1.41 40.25
CA ASP A 682 -49.71 -1.07 40.17
C ASP A 682 -50.42 -2.01 39.18
N GLU A 683 -51.75 -1.93 39.12
CA GLU A 683 -52.54 -2.80 38.23
C GLU A 683 -52.16 -2.62 36.75
N GLU A 684 -51.60 -1.46 36.38
CA GLU A 684 -51.12 -1.20 35.02
C GLU A 684 -49.74 -1.81 34.77
N ASP A 685 -48.79 -1.65 35.71
CA ASP A 685 -47.50 -2.38 35.68
C ASP A 685 -47.73 -3.91 35.55
N ALA A 686 -48.74 -4.46 36.24
CA ALA A 686 -49.11 -5.86 36.17
C ALA A 686 -49.77 -6.26 34.84
N ARG A 687 -50.63 -5.41 34.26
CA ARG A 687 -51.22 -5.62 32.93
C ARG A 687 -50.16 -5.58 31.83
N ILE A 688 -49.21 -4.63 31.90
CA ILE A 688 -48.07 -4.53 30.99
C ILE A 688 -47.18 -5.78 31.07
N GLN A 689 -46.93 -6.32 32.27
CA GLN A 689 -46.19 -7.58 32.40
C GLN A 689 -46.96 -8.78 31.83
N ALA A 690 -48.29 -8.83 31.99
CA ALA A 690 -49.11 -9.89 31.39
C ALA A 690 -49.16 -9.79 29.85
N GLU A 691 -49.20 -8.57 29.31
CA GLU A 691 -49.15 -8.30 27.87
C GLU A 691 -47.80 -8.69 27.27
N ILE A 692 -46.68 -8.26 27.88
CA ILE A 692 -45.32 -8.67 27.49
C ILE A 692 -45.15 -10.20 27.60
N ALA A 693 -45.69 -10.83 28.63
CA ALA A 693 -45.64 -12.29 28.78
C ALA A 693 -46.46 -13.01 27.69
N ALA A 694 -47.60 -12.46 27.27
CA ALA A 694 -48.41 -12.99 26.18
C ALA A 694 -47.77 -12.77 24.80
N GLU A 695 -47.14 -11.61 24.56
CA GLU A 695 -46.32 -11.39 23.36
C GLU A 695 -45.14 -12.36 23.31
N LEU A 696 -44.39 -12.50 24.41
CA LEU A 696 -43.22 -13.38 24.48
C LEU A 696 -43.58 -14.87 24.37
N ALA A 697 -44.75 -15.28 24.87
CA ALA A 697 -45.26 -16.65 24.70
C ALA A 697 -45.68 -16.96 23.25
N ASN A 698 -46.07 -15.94 22.48
CA ASN A 698 -46.38 -16.07 21.05
C ASN A 698 -45.18 -15.77 20.14
N TRP A 699 -44.09 -15.24 20.68
CA TRP A 699 -42.88 -14.89 19.92
C TRP A 699 -42.12 -16.15 19.50
N THR A 700 -42.08 -16.40 18.21
CA THR A 700 -41.17 -17.38 17.60
C THR A 700 -39.95 -16.69 17.01
N PRO A 701 -38.73 -17.25 17.15
CA PRO A 701 -37.57 -16.76 16.42
C PRO A 701 -37.82 -16.80 14.91
N PRO A 702 -37.36 -15.81 14.13
CA PRO A 702 -37.49 -15.84 12.67
C PRO A 702 -36.85 -17.11 12.08
N ASP A 703 -37.59 -17.83 11.24
CA ASP A 703 -37.04 -18.99 10.54
C ASP A 703 -36.06 -18.53 9.45
N ASN A 704 -34.78 -18.53 9.83
CA ASN A 704 -33.67 -18.20 8.95
C ASN A 704 -33.29 -19.35 8.01
N THR A 705 -34.08 -20.42 7.93
CA THR A 705 -33.84 -21.53 6.99
C THR A 705 -33.84 -21.04 5.54
N PRO A 706 -32.77 -21.30 4.77
CA PRO A 706 -32.74 -21.04 3.34
C PRO A 706 -33.71 -21.99 2.61
N SER A 707 -34.62 -21.40 1.86
CA SER A 707 -35.56 -22.10 0.98
C SER A 707 -34.84 -22.87 -0.14
N ALA A 708 -35.57 -23.77 -0.80
CA ALA A 708 -35.04 -24.50 -1.95
C ALA A 708 -34.58 -23.56 -3.08
N GLU A 709 -35.29 -22.44 -3.29
CA GLU A 709 -34.93 -21.43 -4.29
C GLU A 709 -33.66 -20.67 -3.91
N GLU A 710 -33.52 -20.23 -2.65
CA GLU A 710 -32.28 -19.59 -2.18
C GLU A 710 -31.09 -20.55 -2.26
N ARG A 711 -31.30 -21.86 -2.03
CA ARG A 711 -30.25 -22.88 -2.23
C ARG A 711 -29.90 -23.09 -3.71
N ARG A 712 -30.87 -23.00 -4.63
CA ARG A 712 -30.63 -23.00 -6.09
C ARG A 712 -29.79 -21.78 -6.50
N LEU A 713 -30.24 -20.57 -6.16
CA LEU A 713 -29.57 -19.31 -6.47
C LEU A 713 -28.14 -19.24 -5.88
N ALA A 714 -27.94 -19.77 -4.67
CA ALA A 714 -26.62 -19.90 -4.06
C ALA A 714 -25.69 -20.88 -4.82
N SER A 715 -26.26 -21.94 -5.42
CA SER A 715 -25.50 -22.93 -6.20
C SER A 715 -25.09 -22.43 -7.59
N GLU A 716 -25.84 -21.48 -8.18
CA GLU A 716 -25.50 -20.82 -9.45
C GLU A 716 -24.21 -19.96 -9.37
N LEU A 717 -23.67 -19.72 -8.17
CA LEU A 717 -22.36 -19.08 -7.94
C LEU A 717 -21.22 -20.06 -7.64
N ALA A 718 -21.46 -21.37 -7.65
CA ALA A 718 -20.44 -22.38 -7.37
C ALA A 718 -19.39 -22.49 -8.50
N ASP A 719 -19.79 -22.17 -9.72
CA ASP A 719 -18.93 -22.05 -10.91
C ASP A 719 -19.22 -20.72 -11.65
N HIS A 720 -18.65 -20.56 -12.85
CA HIS A 720 -18.77 -19.34 -13.66
C HIS A 720 -19.95 -19.36 -14.65
N VAL A 721 -20.64 -20.47 -14.83
CA VAL A 721 -21.55 -20.71 -15.97
C VAL A 721 -22.71 -19.72 -15.99
N PHE A 722 -23.35 -19.50 -14.83
CA PHE A 722 -24.42 -18.50 -14.73
C PHE A 722 -23.91 -17.09 -15.03
N VAL A 723 -22.80 -16.67 -14.41
CA VAL A 723 -22.29 -15.30 -14.54
C VAL A 723 -21.80 -15.02 -15.97
N LEU A 724 -21.14 -15.97 -16.62
CA LEU A 724 -20.79 -15.89 -18.04
C LEU A 724 -22.04 -15.75 -18.91
N GLY A 725 -23.06 -16.59 -18.70
CA GLY A 725 -24.33 -16.52 -19.44
C GLY A 725 -25.09 -15.21 -19.22
N LEU A 726 -25.07 -14.65 -18.01
CA LEU A 726 -25.65 -13.35 -17.66
C LEU A 726 -24.98 -12.22 -18.45
N PHE A 727 -23.64 -12.10 -18.36
CA PHE A 727 -22.90 -11.07 -19.09
C PHE A 727 -23.01 -11.25 -20.61
N GLU A 728 -22.90 -12.48 -21.13
CA GLU A 728 -23.05 -12.75 -22.56
C GLU A 728 -24.46 -12.48 -23.10
N ARG A 729 -25.50 -12.58 -22.26
CA ARG A 729 -26.88 -12.17 -22.60
C ARG A 729 -26.99 -10.64 -22.64
N VAL A 730 -26.58 -9.98 -21.56
CA VAL A 730 -26.75 -8.53 -21.40
C VAL A 730 -25.87 -7.71 -22.34
N LEU A 731 -24.67 -8.17 -22.69
CA LEU A 731 -23.79 -7.47 -23.65
C LEU A 731 -24.18 -7.66 -25.13
N ARG A 732 -25.24 -8.45 -25.40
CA ARG A 732 -25.91 -8.53 -26.72
C ARG A 732 -27.16 -7.65 -26.81
N ASP A 733 -27.55 -6.99 -25.71
CA ASP A 733 -28.63 -6.04 -25.70
C ASP A 733 -28.29 -4.84 -26.60
N ALA A 734 -29.31 -4.27 -27.25
CA ALA A 734 -29.16 -3.10 -28.11
C ALA A 734 -29.27 -1.79 -27.32
N ASP A 735 -29.91 -1.81 -26.15
CA ASP A 735 -30.26 -0.62 -25.36
C ASP A 735 -29.08 -0.10 -24.50
N TRP A 736 -27.83 -0.37 -24.91
CA TRP A 736 -26.63 0.16 -24.25
C TRP A 736 -26.33 1.60 -24.71
N PRO A 737 -26.35 2.59 -23.81
CA PRO A 737 -26.00 3.97 -24.14
C PRO A 737 -24.53 4.14 -24.58
N GLU A 738 -24.31 4.87 -25.69
CA GLU A 738 -22.95 5.15 -26.20
C GLU A 738 -22.20 6.22 -25.37
N ASP A 739 -22.92 7.13 -24.72
CA ASP A 739 -22.43 8.28 -23.94
C ASP A 739 -22.88 8.19 -22.47
N ASP A 740 -22.88 7.00 -21.87
CA ASP A 740 -23.15 6.85 -20.42
C ASP A 740 -21.99 7.34 -19.55
N ARG A 741 -20.76 7.31 -20.07
CA ARG A 741 -19.58 7.70 -19.34
C ARG A 741 -19.62 9.19 -19.00
N LEU A 742 -19.41 9.51 -17.73
CA LEU A 742 -19.26 10.88 -17.27
C LEU A 742 -18.08 11.55 -17.98
N PRO A 743 -18.21 12.81 -18.41
CA PRO A 743 -17.08 13.61 -18.86
C PRO A 743 -15.94 13.51 -17.84
N SER A 744 -14.70 13.38 -18.32
CA SER A 744 -13.57 13.21 -17.42
C SER A 744 -13.39 14.48 -16.58
N LEU A 745 -13.90 14.44 -15.35
CA LEU A 745 -13.51 15.36 -14.29
C LEU A 745 -11.97 15.33 -14.22
N GLU A 746 -11.34 16.38 -14.74
CA GLU A 746 -9.94 16.65 -14.45
C GLU A 746 -9.82 16.61 -12.94
N SER A 747 -9.01 15.67 -12.43
CA SER A 747 -8.97 15.41 -11.00
C SER A 747 -8.55 16.72 -10.31
N PRO A 748 -9.39 17.31 -9.44
CA PRO A 748 -9.11 18.61 -8.86
C PRO A 748 -7.71 18.55 -8.23
N PRO A 749 -6.84 19.55 -8.50
CA PRO A 749 -5.42 19.47 -8.21
C PRO A 749 -5.23 19.06 -6.76
N ALA A 750 -4.57 17.91 -6.57
CA ALA A 750 -4.72 17.08 -5.37
C ALA A 750 -4.74 17.91 -4.08
N ALA A 751 -5.90 17.92 -3.41
CA ALA A 751 -6.12 18.75 -2.23
C ALA A 751 -4.98 18.54 -1.21
N PRO A 752 -4.35 19.61 -0.70
CA PRO A 752 -3.11 19.51 0.05
C PRO A 752 -3.34 18.86 1.42
N GLY A 753 -3.19 17.53 1.44
CA GLY A 753 -3.40 16.67 2.59
C GLY A 753 -4.85 16.26 2.78
N ALA A 754 -5.13 14.96 2.60
CA ALA A 754 -6.29 14.31 3.22
C ALA A 754 -6.05 14.13 4.74
N ASN A 755 -5.79 15.24 5.43
CA ASN A 755 -5.90 15.28 6.88
C ASN A 755 -7.38 15.18 7.23
N ALA A 756 -7.78 14.12 7.96
CA ALA A 756 -9.08 14.13 8.61
C ALA A 756 -9.16 15.36 9.53
N PRO A 757 -10.17 16.25 9.39
CA PRO A 757 -10.29 17.40 10.26
C PRO A 757 -10.62 16.92 11.67
N ALA A 758 -9.66 17.06 12.59
CA ALA A 758 -9.94 16.91 14.01
C ALA A 758 -10.95 17.98 14.42
N LEU A 759 -12.13 17.55 14.89
CA LEU A 759 -13.11 18.44 15.50
C LEU A 759 -12.48 19.08 16.75
N GLY A 760 -12.16 20.37 16.64
CA GLY A 760 -11.34 21.10 17.60
C GLY A 760 -11.45 22.61 17.41
N GLY A 761 -12.68 23.12 17.44
CA GLY A 761 -12.97 24.55 17.53
C GLY A 761 -13.75 24.81 18.82
N ASP A 762 -13.16 25.59 19.74
CA ASP A 762 -13.75 25.85 21.05
C ASP A 762 -15.07 26.63 20.97
N VAL A 763 -16.16 25.98 21.38
CA VAL A 763 -17.44 26.63 21.66
C VAL A 763 -17.51 26.89 23.18
N PRO A 764 -17.58 28.15 23.64
CA PRO A 764 -17.60 28.45 25.07
C PRO A 764 -18.82 27.84 25.78
N CYS A 765 -18.56 26.92 26.71
CA CYS A 765 -19.61 26.30 27.52
C CYS A 765 -20.15 27.28 28.58
N MET A 766 -21.48 27.49 28.60
CA MET A 766 -22.19 28.23 29.65
C MET A 766 -23.47 27.47 30.08
N PRO A 767 -23.93 27.62 31.33
CA PRO A 767 -24.64 26.55 32.04
C PRO A 767 -26.15 26.44 31.75
N PRO A 768 -26.75 25.26 32.01
CA PRO A 768 -28.13 24.95 31.61
C PRO A 768 -29.19 25.59 32.53
N ARG A 769 -30.35 25.93 31.95
CA ARG A 769 -31.59 26.21 32.69
C ARG A 769 -32.80 25.48 32.09
N LYS A 770 -33.71 25.03 32.96
CA LYS A 770 -34.90 24.24 32.61
C LYS A 770 -36.04 25.12 32.09
N ARG A 771 -36.92 24.52 31.26
CA ARG A 771 -38.35 24.85 31.01
C ARG A 771 -38.78 26.32 31.13
N GLN A 772 -39.32 26.87 30.03
CA GLN A 772 -40.78 27.04 29.93
C GLN A 772 -41.24 27.20 28.46
N ARG A 773 -42.56 27.36 28.25
CA ARG A 773 -43.28 27.29 26.97
C ARG A 773 -44.09 28.58 26.77
N THR A 774 -44.46 28.86 25.51
CA THR A 774 -45.42 29.88 24.99
C THR A 774 -44.91 31.30 24.68
N GLY A 775 -45.55 31.95 23.69
CA GLY A 775 -45.60 33.42 23.53
C GLY A 775 -44.87 34.03 22.31
N PRO A 776 -45.59 34.52 21.29
CA PRO A 776 -45.09 35.37 20.20
C PRO A 776 -45.62 36.84 20.33
N PRO A 777 -45.40 37.77 19.37
CA PRO A 777 -44.09 38.19 18.82
C PRO A 777 -43.94 39.74 18.65
N ALA A 778 -42.78 40.15 18.11
CA ALA A 778 -42.57 41.28 17.19
C ALA A 778 -42.38 42.74 17.70
N ARG A 779 -41.82 43.53 16.76
CA ARG A 779 -41.71 45.01 16.61
C ARG A 779 -40.43 45.76 17.04
N ASN A 780 -39.63 46.07 16.01
CA ASN A 780 -39.23 47.43 15.56
C ASN A 780 -38.22 48.28 16.37
N ALA A 781 -37.77 49.35 15.69
CA ALA A 781 -36.90 50.47 16.12
C ALA A 781 -35.42 50.10 16.39
N THR A 782 -34.41 50.46 15.56
CA THR A 782 -33.92 51.76 15.02
C THR A 782 -33.11 52.64 16.00
N LEU A 783 -31.81 52.85 15.68
CA LEU A 783 -31.04 54.10 15.89
C LEU A 783 -30.69 54.46 17.38
N LEU A 784 -29.75 55.35 17.76
CA LEU A 784 -28.79 56.25 17.06
C LEU A 784 -27.59 56.63 18.00
N THR A 785 -26.37 56.76 17.46
CA THR A 785 -25.22 57.67 17.83
C THR A 785 -24.75 58.03 19.27
N ARG A 786 -23.39 58.12 19.39
CA ARG A 786 -22.54 59.12 20.15
C ARG A 786 -22.61 59.04 21.70
N LEU A 787 -21.64 59.49 22.52
CA LEU A 787 -20.59 60.54 22.49
C LEU A 787 -19.28 60.04 23.22
N HIS A 788 -18.03 60.42 22.85
CA HIS A 788 -17.13 61.47 23.44
C HIS A 788 -16.75 61.34 24.95
N ALA A 789 -15.57 61.73 25.47
CA ALA A 789 -14.40 62.47 24.92
C ALA A 789 -13.08 62.32 25.75
N SER A 790 -11.96 62.87 25.20
CA SER A 790 -10.84 63.56 25.92
C SER A 790 -9.73 62.68 26.58
N THR A 791 -8.46 63.11 26.78
CA THR A 791 -7.72 64.34 26.38
C THR A 791 -6.16 64.19 26.39
N ARG A 792 -5.44 64.78 25.40
CA ARG A 792 -4.06 65.40 25.48
C ARG A 792 -2.85 64.52 25.95
N ARG A 793 -1.54 64.80 25.75
CA ARG A 793 -0.62 65.81 25.11
C ARG A 793 0.80 65.14 25.05
N THR A 794 1.89 65.49 24.33
CA THR A 794 2.28 66.35 23.17
C THR A 794 3.64 65.82 22.61
N ARG A 795 3.98 65.95 21.30
CA ARG A 795 5.08 66.75 20.67
C ARG A 795 6.47 66.81 21.36
N SER A 796 7.60 66.87 20.62
CA SER A 796 7.90 67.55 19.32
C SER A 796 8.84 66.72 18.39
N GLN A 797 8.74 66.74 17.04
CA GLN A 797 9.34 67.67 16.03
C GLN A 797 10.90 67.75 16.06
N ALA A 798 11.69 67.87 14.98
CA ALA A 798 11.53 68.06 13.50
C ALA A 798 12.94 67.86 12.82
N ARG A 799 13.22 67.94 11.49
CA ARG A 799 12.54 67.71 10.17
C ARG A 799 13.57 68.08 9.04
N ALA A 800 13.44 67.53 7.81
CA ALA A 800 14.15 67.94 6.55
C ALA A 800 15.66 67.58 6.42
N ALA A 801 16.33 67.63 5.25
CA ALA A 801 15.95 67.30 3.85
C ALA A 801 17.16 67.31 2.85
N LEU A 802 17.21 66.36 1.90
CA LEU A 802 17.93 66.42 0.59
C LEU A 802 19.50 66.56 0.65
N PRO A 803 20.26 66.72 -0.47
CA PRO A 803 20.57 65.59 -1.36
C PRO A 803 22.03 65.50 -1.94
N ARG A 804 22.31 64.38 -2.65
CA ARG A 804 23.15 64.24 -3.88
C ARG A 804 24.69 64.00 -3.80
N THR A 805 25.18 63.42 -4.93
CA THR A 805 26.54 63.39 -5.54
C THR A 805 27.67 62.45 -5.06
N ARG A 806 28.06 61.51 -5.97
CA ARG A 806 29.42 61.17 -6.51
C ARG A 806 30.64 61.13 -5.54
N SER A 807 31.57 60.18 -5.53
CA SER A 807 32.14 59.30 -6.57
C SER A 807 33.39 58.55 -6.02
N LYS A 808 33.83 57.48 -6.71
CA LYS A 808 35.21 56.93 -6.80
C LYS A 808 36.09 56.86 -5.53
N SER A 809 36.29 55.63 -5.05
CA SER A 809 37.59 54.94 -5.11
C SER A 809 37.35 53.44 -5.29
#